data_AF-K1VR75-F1
#
_entry.id   AF-K1VR75-F1
#
_cell.length_a   1.000
_cell.length_b   1.000
_cell.length_c   1.000
_cell.angle_alpha   90.00
_cell.angle_beta   90.00
_cell.angle_gamma   90.00
#
_symmetry.space_group_name_H-M   'P 1'
#
loop_
_entity.id
_entity.type
_entity.pdbx_description
1 polymer ?
#
loop_
_entity_poly.entity_id
_entity_poly.type
_entity_poly.pdbx_seq_one_letter_code
_entity_poly.pdbx_strand_id
1 'polypeptide(L)'
;MSQQTSKAPAMSKDGRSLPYSGALRDRYSAYQKALQFIDTHEGGLDRFTQGHKKMGFQIDDKGGVTYREWAAGAVAARLIGDFNNWSHTANPMTKNEFGVWECYVPPTANGKCAIPHDSMVKISMTTADGESIDRLPAWITRVTQDLDVSPVYDARFWNPPAEDRYEFKNGHSTNSIEGLKIYEAHVGISSPEKRVTTYKEFERDVLPRIKDLGYNTIQIVWLPGHQLFRGLVALRFVEWFFAVLTIGTPEDLKSLIDTAHGMGITVLLDVVHSHACKNVLDGLNMFDGTDHLYFHEGSRGRHDLWDSRLFNYGHPEVQRFLLSNLRFWMDEYNFDGFRFDGVTSMMYKHHGDYHEYFGDSVDQEAMVYLMLANKMIHDLYPNAITIAEDVSGMPTLCRPVDEGGVGFDYRLSMAIPDMWIKILKEKQDEEWDMGNIVHTLTNRRHLERSVSRCVRDNVGVKLTADDYMSDLSPLTPIIDRGISLHKMIRFLVHSLGGEAYLNFEGNEFGHPEWMDFPREGNGNSFDHARRQFNLVDDHLLRYKYLNAFDAEMNNLESKYKWLSAPQVSPIVGGKGMLTLKAFVSLKHEGDKVIVFERAGLLFIFNCELWEDDYRVGVDVPGKYHVVLNSDEKRFGGHDRIDNSGEYFTTPMEWNGRKNWLQVLNVKVSAFAERACSIDVRATVCFTSMSSITSSTMPFLETLNGLIEPLLFIGLSLSYVPSTISQVFRERRLVSWDQFQFLWFGNFWRTVGPMVRDGAEARVVPLLQGRVRLGTAVPPDGDSRGLPPGVGGTVIEVGPGSGMWVSIYGDQYATLSDTVDKSIPGKRTRVEKVFGIEPNATHHAALQSRISEAGLDGRYTIVPVGIEDIGSTGLIPKGSVDAIVTVLCLCSIPEPEKNIRELYEYLKPGGRWFVYEHVKCYASQGNFMRWYQSKSLRAAGPWKEIDLAMPTDAPWWSTTPHSYGILTKP
;
A
#
# COMPACT_ATOMS: atom_id res chain seq x y z
N MET A 1 23.89 12.93 34.61
CA MET A 1 24.27 14.22 33.98
C MET A 1 24.57 13.98 32.51
N SER A 2 23.59 14.19 31.63
CA SER A 2 23.63 14.91 30.35
C SER A 2 22.26 14.67 29.71
N GLN A 3 21.44 15.72 29.63
CA GLN A 3 20.13 15.66 29.00
C GLN A 3 20.34 15.51 27.48
N GLN A 4 20.34 14.27 26.98
CA GLN A 4 20.03 14.02 25.57
C GLN A 4 18.50 14.10 25.42
N THR A 5 18.03 15.24 24.92
CA THR A 5 16.67 15.40 24.42
C THR A 5 16.45 14.41 23.27
N SER A 6 15.74 13.30 23.54
CA SER A 6 15.40 12.30 22.53
C SER A 6 14.45 12.91 21.50
N LYS A 7 14.96 13.24 20.32
CA LYS A 7 14.12 13.60 19.17
C LYS A 7 13.40 12.34 18.68
N ALA A 8 12.09 12.25 18.88
CA ALA A 8 11.27 11.31 18.10
C ALA A 8 11.26 11.75 16.61
N PRO A 9 11.43 10.84 15.62
CA PRO A 9 11.55 11.22 14.21
C PRO A 9 10.24 11.53 13.47
N ALA A 10 9.11 11.73 14.17
CA ALA A 10 7.86 12.18 13.56
C ALA A 10 7.77 13.73 13.43
N MET A 11 8.90 14.41 13.28
CA MET A 11 8.96 15.85 12.98
C MET A 11 9.50 16.05 11.57
N SER A 12 8.75 16.78 10.74
CA SER A 12 9.25 17.27 9.46
C SER A 12 10.61 17.96 9.66
N LYS A 13 11.55 17.78 8.71
CA LYS A 13 12.83 18.52 8.67
C LYS A 13 12.64 20.05 8.66
N ASP A 14 11.41 20.51 8.47
CA ASP A 14 11.02 21.89 8.21
C ASP A 14 10.28 22.55 9.39
N GLY A 15 10.22 21.90 10.56
CA GLY A 15 9.72 22.52 11.80
C GLY A 15 8.23 22.82 11.88
N ARG A 16 7.40 22.32 10.93
CA ARG A 16 5.93 22.38 11.04
C ARG A 16 5.42 21.17 11.82
N SER A 17 4.56 21.41 12.81
CA SER A 17 3.84 20.34 13.53
C SER A 17 2.91 19.63 12.54
N LEU A 18 3.16 18.36 12.28
CA LEU A 18 2.20 17.52 11.56
C LEU A 18 0.91 17.37 12.40
N PRO A 19 -0.27 17.24 11.78
CA PRO A 19 -1.49 16.86 12.49
C PRO A 19 -1.23 15.61 13.35
N TYR A 20 -1.79 15.57 14.58
CA TYR A 20 -1.63 14.46 15.54
C TYR A 20 -0.21 14.20 16.07
N SER A 21 0.76 15.08 15.80
CA SER A 21 2.13 14.96 16.33
C SER A 21 2.23 14.92 17.87
N GLY A 22 1.24 15.49 18.58
CA GLY A 22 1.11 15.35 20.04
C GLY A 22 0.87 13.90 20.46
N ALA A 23 -0.18 13.26 19.94
CA ALA A 23 -0.54 11.89 20.27
C ALA A 23 0.59 10.88 19.96
N LEU A 24 1.31 11.06 18.84
CA LEU A 24 2.48 10.23 18.51
C LEU A 24 3.63 10.42 19.51
N ARG A 25 3.88 11.65 19.95
CA ARG A 25 4.90 11.96 20.96
C ARG A 25 4.53 11.37 22.33
N ASP A 26 3.26 11.45 22.71
CA ASP A 26 2.78 10.93 23.99
C ASP A 26 2.87 9.40 24.03
N ARG A 27 2.50 8.73 22.93
CA ARG A 27 2.70 7.28 22.76
C ARG A 27 4.17 6.90 22.87
N TYR A 28 5.04 7.56 22.12
CA TYR A 28 6.48 7.26 22.14
C TYR A 28 7.10 7.50 23.52
N SER A 29 6.69 8.58 24.20
CA SER A 29 7.09 8.89 25.58
C SER A 29 6.63 7.80 26.57
N ALA A 30 5.41 7.29 26.43
CA ALA A 30 4.92 6.18 27.25
C ALA A 30 5.71 4.89 27.01
N TYR A 31 6.01 4.57 25.74
CA TYR A 31 6.89 3.45 25.39
C TYR A 31 8.29 3.59 26.01
N GLN A 32 8.92 4.76 25.89
CA GLN A 32 10.24 5.01 26.47
C GLN A 32 10.25 4.84 28.00
N LYS A 33 9.18 5.28 28.68
CA LYS A 33 9.04 5.08 30.13
C LYS A 33 8.94 3.60 30.50
N ALA A 34 8.14 2.83 29.75
CA ALA A 34 8.00 1.40 29.98
C ALA A 34 9.32 0.65 29.71
N LEU A 35 10.01 0.97 28.62
CA LEU A 35 11.34 0.42 28.32
C LEU A 35 12.35 0.77 29.41
N GLN A 36 12.40 2.02 29.85
CA GLN A 36 13.31 2.45 30.92
C GLN A 36 13.03 1.73 32.24
N PHE A 37 11.76 1.46 32.57
CA PHE A 37 11.39 0.67 33.74
C PHE A 37 11.97 -0.75 33.64
N ILE A 38 11.81 -1.41 32.49
CA ILE A 38 12.35 -2.75 32.22
C ILE A 38 13.89 -2.74 32.30
N ASP A 39 14.55 -1.77 31.68
CA ASP A 39 16.01 -1.65 31.71
C ASP A 39 16.54 -1.48 33.13
N THR A 40 15.87 -0.65 33.95
CA THR A 40 16.31 -0.31 35.30
C THR A 40 16.07 -1.45 36.29
N HIS A 41 14.92 -2.12 36.21
CA HIS A 41 14.48 -3.06 37.25
C HIS A 41 14.64 -4.54 36.87
N GLU A 42 14.64 -4.86 35.57
CA GLU A 42 14.60 -6.23 35.08
C GLU A 42 15.89 -6.64 34.36
N GLY A 43 16.78 -5.69 34.08
CA GLY A 43 18.03 -5.91 33.35
C GLY A 43 17.84 -5.93 31.83
N GLY A 44 16.85 -5.20 31.33
CA GLY A 44 16.56 -5.03 29.91
C GLY A 44 15.62 -6.08 29.33
N LEU A 45 15.15 -5.82 28.11
CA LEU A 45 14.17 -6.67 27.40
C LEU A 45 14.64 -8.13 27.31
N ASP A 46 15.92 -8.37 27.04
CA ASP A 46 16.46 -9.74 26.95
C ASP A 46 16.21 -10.55 28.23
N ARG A 47 16.51 -10.00 29.42
CA ARG A 47 16.29 -10.75 30.67
C ARG A 47 14.80 -10.80 31.05
N PHE A 48 14.05 -9.74 30.73
CA PHE A 48 12.64 -9.63 31.06
C PHE A 48 11.77 -10.67 30.35
N THR A 49 12.07 -10.96 29.08
CA THR A 49 11.31 -11.89 28.24
C THR A 49 11.68 -13.36 28.42
N GLN A 50 12.64 -13.66 29.30
CA GLN A 50 12.97 -15.04 29.69
C GLN A 50 12.14 -15.52 30.89
N GLY A 51 10.92 -15.01 31.05
CA GLY A 51 10.01 -15.39 32.14
C GLY A 51 9.74 -16.89 32.16
N HIS A 52 9.63 -17.54 31.00
CA HIS A 52 9.42 -18.99 30.87
C HIS A 52 10.59 -19.84 31.40
N LYS A 53 11.78 -19.26 31.60
CA LYS A 53 12.96 -19.91 32.24
C LYS A 53 12.98 -19.75 33.76
N LYS A 54 11.98 -19.06 34.34
CA LYS A 54 11.86 -18.81 35.78
C LYS A 54 10.50 -19.25 36.32
N MET A 55 9.44 -18.90 35.62
CA MET A 55 8.04 -19.20 35.94
C MET A 55 7.68 -20.61 35.45
N GLY A 56 6.57 -21.17 35.94
CA GLY A 56 6.22 -22.55 35.64
C GLY A 56 7.19 -23.54 36.29
N PHE A 57 7.41 -24.68 35.64
CA PHE A 57 8.23 -25.76 36.19
C PHE A 57 9.68 -25.65 35.70
N GLN A 58 10.63 -25.59 36.64
CA GLN A 58 12.06 -25.51 36.38
C GLN A 58 12.76 -26.69 37.05
N ILE A 59 13.57 -27.44 36.29
CA ILE A 59 14.22 -28.67 36.76
C ILE A 59 15.69 -28.37 37.03
N ASP A 60 16.20 -28.82 38.19
CA ASP A 60 17.62 -28.71 38.52
C ASP A 60 18.42 -29.96 38.12
N ASP A 61 19.76 -29.86 38.17
CA ASP A 61 20.69 -30.93 37.78
C ASP A 61 20.53 -32.22 38.61
N LYS A 62 19.87 -32.17 39.78
CA LYS A 62 19.63 -33.33 40.64
C LYS A 62 18.26 -33.98 40.38
N GLY A 63 17.44 -33.37 39.54
CA GLY A 63 16.06 -33.78 39.25
C GLY A 63 15.01 -33.16 40.17
N GLY A 64 15.39 -32.21 41.03
CA GLY A 64 14.44 -31.40 41.79
C GLY A 64 13.66 -30.46 40.89
N VAL A 65 12.42 -30.15 41.26
CA VAL A 65 11.54 -29.28 40.48
C VAL A 65 11.13 -28.06 41.30
N THR A 66 11.50 -26.88 40.84
CA THR A 66 10.97 -25.62 41.35
C THR A 66 9.76 -25.21 40.52
N TYR A 67 8.62 -24.97 41.16
CA TYR A 67 7.43 -24.43 40.50
C TYR A 67 7.17 -23.01 40.99
N ARG A 68 6.97 -22.07 40.05
CA ARG A 68 6.60 -20.67 40.34
C ARG A 68 5.34 -20.24 39.60
N GLU A 69 4.50 -19.48 40.28
CA GLU A 69 3.25 -18.98 39.71
C GLU A 69 2.87 -17.60 40.24
N TRP A 70 2.35 -16.73 39.37
CA TRP A 70 1.85 -15.43 39.80
C TRP A 70 0.36 -15.50 40.14
N ALA A 71 0.01 -15.28 41.40
CA ALA A 71 -1.37 -15.34 41.90
C ALA A 71 -1.52 -14.40 43.10
N ALA A 72 -1.54 -13.10 42.82
CA ALA A 72 -1.46 -12.06 43.84
C ALA A 72 -2.71 -11.98 44.75
N GLY A 73 -3.89 -12.39 44.27
CA GLY A 73 -5.14 -12.45 45.03
C GLY A 73 -5.30 -13.70 45.90
N ALA A 74 -4.53 -14.76 45.65
CA ALA A 74 -4.59 -15.98 46.45
C ALA A 74 -4.00 -15.75 47.87
N VAL A 75 -4.58 -16.41 48.87
CA VAL A 75 -4.12 -16.36 50.28
C VAL A 75 -3.27 -17.58 50.67
N ALA A 76 -3.44 -18.69 49.96
CA ALA A 76 -2.59 -19.89 50.07
C ALA A 76 -2.51 -20.56 48.70
N ALA A 77 -1.38 -21.20 48.38
CA ALA A 77 -1.22 -21.99 47.17
C ALA A 77 -0.43 -23.28 47.42
N ARG A 78 -0.72 -24.32 46.65
CA ARG A 78 -0.10 -25.66 46.70
C ARG A 78 0.05 -26.21 45.29
N LEU A 79 1.13 -26.95 45.06
CA LEU A 79 1.26 -27.76 43.85
C LEU A 79 0.68 -29.15 44.11
N ILE A 80 -0.26 -29.58 43.28
CA ILE A 80 -0.91 -30.88 43.37
C ILE A 80 -0.78 -31.65 42.06
N GLY A 81 -0.87 -32.98 42.12
CA GLY A 81 -0.86 -33.82 40.92
C GLY A 81 -0.65 -35.29 41.25
N ASP A 82 -0.46 -36.11 40.22
CA ASP A 82 -0.26 -37.55 40.39
C ASP A 82 0.94 -37.86 41.31
N PHE A 83 2.00 -37.05 41.21
CA PHE A 83 3.24 -37.23 41.98
C PHE A 83 3.04 -37.15 43.51
N ASN A 84 1.96 -36.52 43.98
CA ASN A 84 1.63 -36.40 45.41
C ASN A 84 0.21 -36.89 45.75
N ASN A 85 -0.37 -37.75 44.90
CA ASN A 85 -1.73 -38.28 45.04
C ASN A 85 -2.79 -37.18 45.20
N TRP A 86 -2.66 -36.07 44.47
CA TRP A 86 -3.61 -34.95 44.48
C TRP A 86 -3.84 -34.35 45.88
N SER A 87 -2.79 -34.32 46.70
CA SER A 87 -2.89 -33.89 48.10
C SER A 87 -3.00 -32.36 48.24
N HIS A 88 -4.14 -31.88 48.74
CA HIS A 88 -4.36 -30.47 49.08
C HIS A 88 -3.69 -30.02 50.40
N THR A 89 -2.80 -30.83 50.97
CA THR A 89 -2.02 -30.48 52.17
C THR A 89 -0.51 -30.58 51.95
N ALA A 90 -0.07 -31.34 50.94
CA ALA A 90 1.32 -31.42 50.54
C ALA A 90 1.78 -30.19 49.73
N ASN A 91 3.10 -30.05 49.60
CA ASN A 91 3.77 -29.06 48.74
C ASN A 91 3.22 -27.60 48.86
N PRO A 92 3.12 -27.03 50.07
CA PRO A 92 2.73 -25.63 50.24
C PRO A 92 3.73 -24.69 49.56
N MET A 93 3.20 -23.67 48.90
CA MET A 93 3.99 -22.64 48.24
C MET A 93 4.19 -21.44 49.18
N THR A 94 5.28 -20.69 48.98
CA THR A 94 5.56 -19.44 49.69
C THR A 94 5.37 -18.26 48.75
N LYS A 95 4.60 -17.26 49.16
CA LYS A 95 4.34 -16.03 48.41
C LYS A 95 5.40 -14.97 48.70
N ASN A 96 5.97 -14.35 47.67
CA ASN A 96 6.84 -13.19 47.82
C ASN A 96 6.05 -11.86 47.86
N GLU A 97 6.75 -10.74 48.00
CA GLU A 97 6.15 -9.41 48.10
C GLU A 97 5.41 -8.94 46.81
N PHE A 98 5.71 -9.56 45.67
CA PHE A 98 5.08 -9.26 44.37
C PHE A 98 3.93 -10.21 44.02
N GLY A 99 3.58 -11.13 44.93
CA GLY A 99 2.49 -12.09 44.73
C GLY A 99 2.86 -13.30 43.89
N VAL A 100 4.15 -13.58 43.69
CA VAL A 100 4.63 -14.83 43.08
C VAL A 100 4.78 -15.90 44.16
N TRP A 101 4.16 -17.04 43.93
CA TRP A 101 4.24 -18.24 44.76
C TRP A 101 5.34 -19.15 44.26
N GLU A 102 6.10 -19.77 45.17
CA GLU A 102 7.15 -20.73 44.86
C GLU A 102 7.06 -21.98 45.75
N CYS A 103 7.29 -23.16 45.18
CA CYS A 103 7.67 -24.35 45.96
C CYS A 103 8.77 -25.14 45.26
N TYR A 104 9.48 -25.95 46.04
CA TYR A 104 10.48 -26.90 45.55
C TYR A 104 10.06 -28.33 45.91
N VAL A 105 9.98 -29.19 44.89
CA VAL A 105 9.71 -30.62 45.03
C VAL A 105 11.04 -31.38 44.88
N PRO A 106 11.55 -32.01 45.95
CA PRO A 106 12.83 -32.71 45.89
C PRO A 106 12.75 -33.98 45.03
N PRO A 107 13.86 -34.38 44.38
CA PRO A 107 13.89 -35.61 43.59
C PRO A 107 13.64 -36.83 44.47
N THR A 108 12.97 -37.84 43.91
CA THR A 108 12.68 -39.10 44.63
C THR A 108 13.93 -39.99 44.77
N ALA A 109 14.90 -39.83 43.87
CA ALA A 109 16.24 -40.41 43.92
C ALA A 109 17.20 -39.56 43.07
N ASN A 110 18.51 -39.64 43.30
CA ASN A 110 19.49 -38.89 42.47
C ASN A 110 19.33 -39.22 40.99
N GLY A 111 19.16 -38.19 40.15
CA GLY A 111 18.99 -38.34 38.70
C GLY A 111 17.58 -38.73 38.26
N LYS A 112 16.63 -38.94 39.18
CA LYS A 112 15.21 -39.14 38.86
C LYS A 112 14.42 -37.88 39.15
N CYS A 113 13.73 -37.36 38.14
CA CYS A 113 12.90 -36.17 38.29
C CYS A 113 11.85 -36.35 39.39
N ALA A 114 11.62 -35.30 40.18
CA ALA A 114 10.66 -35.28 41.28
C ALA A 114 9.23 -35.51 40.80
N ILE A 115 8.90 -34.97 39.63
CA ILE A 115 7.60 -35.12 38.97
C ILE A 115 7.81 -36.01 37.74
N PRO A 116 7.10 -37.16 37.61
CA PRO A 116 7.23 -38.01 36.44
C PRO A 116 6.80 -37.30 35.15
N HIS A 117 7.52 -37.55 34.05
CA HIS A 117 7.14 -37.08 32.72
C HIS A 117 5.68 -37.47 32.38
N ASP A 118 4.95 -36.55 31.77
CA ASP A 118 3.56 -36.68 31.30
C ASP A 118 2.53 -36.99 32.39
N SER A 119 2.90 -36.82 33.66
CA SER A 119 1.96 -36.89 34.79
C SER A 119 1.11 -35.62 34.91
N MET A 120 -0.10 -35.76 35.45
CA MET A 120 -1.02 -34.65 35.64
C MET A 120 -0.58 -33.76 36.81
N VAL A 121 -0.73 -32.44 36.63
CA VAL A 121 -0.41 -31.41 37.62
C VAL A 121 -1.44 -30.29 37.62
N LYS A 122 -1.73 -29.71 38.78
CA LYS A 122 -2.53 -28.49 38.96
C LYS A 122 -1.96 -27.63 40.09
N ILE A 123 -2.32 -26.35 40.10
CA ILE A 123 -2.13 -25.49 41.26
C ILE A 123 -3.46 -25.40 42.02
N SER A 124 -3.42 -25.66 43.33
CA SER A 124 -4.55 -25.50 44.24
C SER A 124 -4.36 -24.23 45.06
N MET A 125 -5.33 -23.33 45.01
CA MET A 125 -5.28 -22.03 45.67
C MET A 125 -6.48 -21.84 46.59
N THR A 126 -6.27 -21.09 47.67
CA THR A 126 -7.34 -20.58 48.51
C THR A 126 -7.57 -19.11 48.17
N THR A 127 -8.79 -18.73 47.83
CA THR A 127 -9.19 -17.36 47.52
C THR A 127 -9.33 -16.53 48.79
N ALA A 128 -9.46 -15.20 48.65
CA ALA A 128 -9.70 -14.30 49.79
C ALA A 128 -10.99 -14.63 50.57
N ASP A 129 -12.00 -15.19 49.89
CA ASP A 129 -13.27 -15.62 50.49
C ASP A 129 -13.20 -17.00 51.16
N GLY A 130 -12.03 -17.65 51.12
CA GLY A 130 -11.80 -18.97 51.72
C GLY A 130 -12.18 -20.16 50.83
N GLU A 131 -12.58 -19.92 49.58
CA GLU A 131 -12.87 -20.98 48.60
C GLU A 131 -11.57 -21.66 48.15
N SER A 132 -11.58 -22.98 48.01
CA SER A 132 -10.48 -23.74 47.39
C SER A 132 -10.75 -23.90 45.90
N ILE A 133 -9.82 -23.46 45.07
CA ILE A 133 -9.90 -23.51 43.61
C ILE A 133 -8.68 -24.22 43.04
N ASP A 134 -8.88 -25.07 42.03
CA ASP A 134 -7.79 -25.70 41.28
C ASP A 134 -7.75 -25.14 39.86
N ARG A 135 -6.54 -24.89 39.36
CA ARG A 135 -6.28 -24.33 38.03
C ARG A 135 -5.15 -25.07 37.32
N LEU A 136 -5.16 -25.03 35.99
CA LEU A 136 -3.99 -25.38 35.20
C LEU A 136 -2.91 -24.30 35.41
N PRO A 137 -1.64 -24.65 35.63
CA PRO A 137 -0.56 -23.67 35.71
C PRO A 137 -0.54 -22.74 34.48
N ALA A 138 -0.41 -21.43 34.68
CA ALA A 138 -0.48 -20.44 33.59
C ALA A 138 0.66 -20.60 32.57
N TRP A 139 1.79 -21.16 33.04
CA TRP A 139 3.01 -21.40 32.26
C TRP A 139 3.18 -22.88 31.88
N ILE A 140 2.10 -23.66 31.86
CA ILE A 140 2.17 -25.08 31.47
C ILE A 140 2.56 -25.23 30.00
N THR A 141 3.41 -26.22 29.71
CA THR A 141 3.91 -26.48 28.35
C THR A 141 3.22 -27.64 27.64
N ARG A 142 2.30 -28.32 28.33
CA ARG A 142 1.47 -29.39 27.77
C ARG A 142 0.17 -29.55 28.54
N VAL A 143 -0.91 -29.78 27.82
CA VAL A 143 -2.23 -30.20 28.31
C VAL A 143 -2.75 -31.44 27.56
N THR A 144 -3.76 -32.12 28.07
CA THR A 144 -4.44 -33.20 27.33
C THR A 144 -5.93 -33.09 27.55
N GLN A 145 -6.71 -33.59 26.61
CA GLN A 145 -8.15 -33.69 26.76
C GLN A 145 -8.59 -35.09 26.37
N ASP A 146 -9.35 -35.71 27.27
CA ASP A 146 -10.06 -36.95 27.01
C ASP A 146 -11.56 -36.66 27.08
N LEU A 147 -12.18 -36.54 25.91
CA LEU A 147 -13.59 -36.17 25.78
C LEU A 147 -14.54 -37.24 26.33
N ASP A 148 -14.08 -38.49 26.50
CA ASP A 148 -14.87 -39.55 27.13
C ASP A 148 -14.92 -39.38 28.66
N VAL A 149 -13.96 -38.63 29.24
CA VAL A 149 -13.86 -38.36 30.68
C VAL A 149 -14.38 -36.97 31.04
N SER A 150 -13.88 -35.93 30.36
CA SER A 150 -14.16 -34.53 30.70
C SER A 150 -13.98 -33.61 29.50
N PRO A 151 -14.84 -32.59 29.33
CA PRO A 151 -14.62 -31.54 28.35
C PRO A 151 -13.54 -30.53 28.76
N VAL A 152 -12.94 -30.66 29.95
CA VAL A 152 -11.92 -29.75 30.49
C VAL A 152 -10.52 -30.32 30.21
N TYR A 153 -9.55 -29.46 29.91
CA TYR A 153 -8.15 -29.88 29.75
C TYR A 153 -7.48 -30.21 31.10
N ASP A 154 -6.53 -31.16 31.06
CA ASP A 154 -5.63 -31.47 32.17
C ASP A 154 -4.19 -31.10 31.82
N ALA A 155 -3.51 -30.41 32.73
CA ALA A 155 -2.12 -30.00 32.56
C ALA A 155 -1.17 -31.19 32.80
N ARG A 156 -0.17 -31.32 31.93
CA ARG A 156 0.83 -32.40 31.95
C ARG A 156 2.22 -31.83 32.15
N PHE A 157 2.96 -32.43 33.07
CA PHE A 157 4.37 -32.08 33.28
C PHE A 157 5.22 -32.61 32.11
N TRP A 158 5.60 -31.73 31.18
CA TRP A 158 6.37 -32.11 30.00
C TRP A 158 7.88 -32.04 30.24
N ASN A 159 8.48 -33.20 30.48
CA ASN A 159 9.93 -33.37 30.59
C ASN A 159 10.39 -34.67 29.92
N PRO A 160 10.31 -34.78 28.57
CA PRO A 160 10.66 -36.02 27.89
C PRO A 160 12.10 -36.45 28.20
N PRO A 161 12.39 -37.77 28.23
CA PRO A 161 13.74 -38.30 28.33
C PRO A 161 14.67 -37.67 27.30
N ALA A 162 15.98 -37.62 27.57
CA ALA A 162 16.93 -36.93 26.70
C ALA A 162 16.95 -37.53 25.28
N GLU A 163 16.76 -38.85 25.17
CA GLU A 163 16.66 -39.59 23.91
C GLU A 163 15.41 -39.28 23.07
N ASP A 164 14.34 -38.78 23.70
CA ASP A 164 13.06 -38.47 23.05
C ASP A 164 12.91 -36.96 22.78
N ARG A 165 13.85 -36.13 23.25
CA ARG A 165 13.85 -34.68 22.98
C ARG A 165 14.28 -34.42 21.54
N TYR A 166 13.51 -33.58 20.85
CA TYR A 166 13.87 -33.17 19.51
C TYR A 166 15.03 -32.17 19.53
N GLU A 167 16.07 -32.46 18.76
CA GLU A 167 17.16 -31.54 18.49
C GLU A 167 17.01 -30.96 17.08
N PHE A 168 16.92 -29.62 17.00
CA PHE A 168 16.85 -28.91 15.72
C PHE A 168 18.12 -29.14 14.90
N LYS A 169 17.94 -29.51 13.63
CA LYS A 169 19.02 -29.75 12.67
C LYS A 169 19.24 -28.53 11.78
N ASN A 170 18.18 -27.77 11.54
CA ASN A 170 18.16 -26.53 10.80
C ASN A 170 17.87 -25.40 11.81
N GLY A 171 18.69 -24.36 11.81
CA GLY A 171 18.41 -23.16 12.62
C GLY A 171 17.26 -22.35 12.03
N HIS A 172 16.97 -21.19 12.63
CA HIS A 172 15.99 -20.24 12.09
C HIS A 172 16.18 -19.95 10.60
N SER A 173 15.07 -19.66 9.93
CA SER A 173 15.08 -19.26 8.53
C SER A 173 15.93 -18.00 8.32
N THR A 174 16.74 -18.03 7.26
CA THR A 174 17.51 -16.86 6.79
C THR A 174 16.90 -16.26 5.53
N ASN A 175 15.65 -16.62 5.22
CA ASN A 175 14.95 -16.11 4.04
C ASN A 175 14.75 -14.59 4.13
N SER A 176 14.61 -13.97 2.97
CA SER A 176 14.28 -12.54 2.91
C SER A 176 12.89 -12.30 3.52
N ILE A 177 12.78 -11.22 4.30
CA ILE A 177 11.51 -10.70 4.78
C ILE A 177 10.67 -10.05 3.66
N GLU A 178 11.18 -9.96 2.44
CA GLU A 178 10.46 -9.41 1.27
C GLU A 178 10.00 -10.53 0.32
N GLY A 179 8.93 -10.28 -0.43
CA GLY A 179 8.44 -11.26 -1.41
C GLY A 179 7.86 -12.52 -0.78
N LEU A 180 7.20 -12.36 0.37
CA LEU A 180 6.56 -13.45 1.09
C LEU A 180 5.38 -13.99 0.27
N LYS A 181 5.40 -15.29 0.04
CA LYS A 181 4.32 -16.09 -0.49
C LYS A 181 3.92 -17.04 0.63
N ILE A 182 2.87 -16.64 1.33
CA ILE A 182 2.41 -17.22 2.58
C ILE A 182 1.32 -18.25 2.30
N TYR A 183 1.55 -19.49 2.72
CA TYR A 183 0.54 -20.54 2.78
C TYR A 183 -0.04 -20.57 4.20
N GLU A 184 -1.23 -20.03 4.36
CA GLU A 184 -1.97 -20.06 5.64
C GLU A 184 -2.61 -21.44 5.80
N ALA A 185 -2.24 -22.15 6.86
CA ALA A 185 -2.65 -23.53 7.08
C ALA A 185 -3.04 -23.80 8.53
N HIS A 186 -4.05 -24.62 8.69
CA HIS A 186 -4.53 -25.16 9.94
C HIS A 186 -4.24 -26.67 9.98
N VAL A 187 -3.21 -27.07 10.72
CA VAL A 187 -2.72 -28.47 10.74
C VAL A 187 -3.84 -29.50 10.95
N GLY A 188 -4.77 -29.24 11.89
CA GLY A 188 -5.83 -30.17 12.25
C GLY A 188 -6.84 -30.51 11.14
N ILE A 189 -6.92 -29.75 10.05
CA ILE A 189 -7.85 -30.00 8.92
C ILE A 189 -7.11 -30.38 7.63
N SER A 190 -5.78 -30.47 7.64
CA SER A 190 -4.95 -30.63 6.46
C SER A 190 -4.87 -32.09 5.96
N SER A 191 -5.98 -32.81 5.97
CA SER A 191 -6.11 -34.13 5.33
C SER A 191 -7.54 -34.33 4.79
N PRO A 192 -7.76 -35.27 3.87
CA PRO A 192 -9.11 -35.58 3.37
C PRO A 192 -9.96 -36.38 4.37
N GLU A 193 -9.34 -36.85 5.46
CA GLU A 193 -9.99 -37.65 6.48
C GLU A 193 -10.89 -36.77 7.37
N LYS A 194 -12.00 -37.35 7.84
CA LYS A 194 -12.99 -36.66 8.70
C LYS A 194 -12.58 -36.72 10.17
N ARG A 195 -11.36 -36.28 10.47
CA ARG A 195 -10.76 -36.26 11.82
C ARG A 195 -9.72 -35.17 11.94
N VAL A 196 -9.24 -34.97 13.17
CA VAL A 196 -8.08 -34.13 13.42
C VAL A 196 -6.83 -34.78 12.78
N THR A 197 -6.14 -33.99 11.98
CA THR A 197 -4.86 -34.36 11.33
C THR A 197 -3.70 -34.01 12.26
N THR A 198 -2.62 -34.80 12.21
CA THR A 198 -1.47 -34.64 13.13
C THR A 198 -0.33 -33.82 12.54
N TYR A 199 0.58 -33.30 13.38
CA TYR A 199 1.80 -32.60 12.92
C TYR A 199 2.65 -33.49 12.00
N LYS A 200 2.78 -34.78 12.31
CA LYS A 200 3.55 -35.73 11.50
C LYS A 200 2.93 -36.00 10.14
N GLU A 201 1.61 -35.99 10.05
CA GLU A 201 0.90 -36.10 8.76
C GLU A 201 1.08 -34.84 7.93
N PHE A 202 0.98 -33.66 8.53
CA PHE A 202 1.25 -32.39 7.85
C PHE A 202 2.69 -32.30 7.34
N GLU A 203 3.66 -32.66 8.20
CA GLU A 203 5.08 -32.73 7.87
C GLU A 203 5.34 -33.64 6.66
N ARG A 204 4.72 -34.82 6.63
CA ARG A 204 4.91 -35.82 5.57
C ARG A 204 4.18 -35.47 4.28
N ASP A 205 2.92 -35.05 4.36
CA ASP A 205 2.00 -35.03 3.21
C ASP A 205 1.73 -33.63 2.66
N VAL A 206 1.90 -32.58 3.49
CA VAL A 206 1.48 -31.20 3.14
C VAL A 206 2.69 -30.30 2.89
N LEU A 207 3.77 -30.39 3.69
CA LEU A 207 4.99 -29.60 3.45
C LEU A 207 5.55 -29.79 2.03
N PRO A 208 5.63 -31.02 1.46
CA PRO A 208 6.07 -31.19 0.07
C PRO A 208 5.18 -30.45 -0.93
N ARG A 209 3.86 -30.48 -0.74
CA ARG A 209 2.91 -29.77 -1.61
C ARG A 209 3.11 -28.27 -1.57
N ILE A 210 3.26 -27.70 -0.37
CA ILE A 210 3.51 -26.26 -0.18
C ILE A 210 4.79 -25.83 -0.91
N LYS A 211 5.86 -26.63 -0.80
CA LYS A 211 7.12 -26.38 -1.51
C LYS A 211 6.96 -26.46 -3.02
N ASP A 212 6.29 -27.50 -3.51
CA ASP A 212 6.10 -27.72 -4.95
C ASP A 212 5.23 -26.63 -5.60
N LEU A 213 4.29 -26.07 -4.83
CA LEU A 213 3.50 -24.90 -5.20
C LEU A 213 4.31 -23.59 -5.22
N GLY A 214 5.55 -23.58 -4.72
CA GLY A 214 6.43 -22.41 -4.75
C GLY A 214 6.19 -21.39 -3.64
N TYR A 215 5.44 -21.74 -2.59
CA TYR A 215 5.35 -20.93 -1.37
C TYR A 215 6.67 -20.98 -0.59
N ASN A 216 7.02 -19.87 0.07
CA ASN A 216 8.26 -19.75 0.84
C ASN A 216 8.02 -19.43 2.33
N THR A 217 6.76 -19.25 2.72
CA THR A 217 6.37 -18.99 4.10
C THR A 217 5.10 -19.77 4.42
N ILE A 218 5.02 -20.34 5.61
CA ILE A 218 3.80 -20.94 6.17
C ILE A 218 3.33 -20.05 7.31
N GLN A 219 2.05 -19.71 7.33
CA GLN A 219 1.39 -19.14 8.50
C GLN A 219 0.59 -20.27 9.15
N ILE A 220 1.09 -20.79 10.28
CA ILE A 220 0.32 -21.74 11.08
C ILE A 220 -0.74 -20.95 11.82
N VAL A 221 -2.01 -21.27 11.56
CA VAL A 221 -3.16 -20.68 12.25
C VAL A 221 -3.80 -21.68 13.20
N TRP A 222 -4.21 -21.17 14.35
CA TRP A 222 -5.05 -21.87 15.30
C TRP A 222 -6.42 -21.21 15.19
N LEU A 223 -7.30 -21.74 14.34
CA LEU A 223 -8.45 -20.98 13.85
C LEU A 223 -9.28 -20.34 14.99
N PRO A 224 -9.30 -19.00 15.11
CA PRO A 224 -10.16 -18.30 16.05
C PRO A 224 -11.56 -18.13 15.44
N GLY A 225 -12.61 -18.32 16.25
CA GLY A 225 -13.88 -17.61 15.99
C GLY A 225 -15.15 -18.43 15.77
N HIS A 226 -15.45 -19.44 16.60
CA HIS A 226 -16.86 -19.79 16.79
C HIS A 226 -17.19 -20.21 18.22
N GLN A 227 -18.24 -19.60 18.77
CA GLN A 227 -18.65 -19.64 20.18
C GLN A 227 -19.00 -21.05 20.73
N LEU A 228 -18.97 -22.10 19.91
CA LEU A 228 -19.52 -23.43 20.20
C LEU A 228 -18.53 -24.58 19.96
N PHE A 229 -17.24 -24.28 19.89
CA PHE A 229 -16.23 -25.29 19.68
C PHE A 229 -15.92 -26.04 20.99
N ARG A 230 -16.57 -27.18 21.20
CA ARG A 230 -16.20 -28.16 22.24
C ARG A 230 -15.08 -29.06 21.69
N GLY A 231 -13.83 -28.77 22.08
CA GLY A 231 -12.86 -29.82 22.42
C GLY A 231 -12.03 -30.56 21.34
N LEU A 232 -11.93 -30.13 20.09
CA LEU A 232 -11.06 -30.84 19.12
C LEU A 232 -9.93 -30.05 18.40
N VAL A 233 -10.03 -28.73 18.16
CA VAL A 233 -9.21 -27.97 17.20
C VAL A 233 -9.31 -26.42 17.32
N ALA A 234 -10.46 -25.79 17.59
CA ALA A 234 -10.56 -24.33 17.80
C ALA A 234 -10.50 -23.97 19.30
N LEU A 235 -9.30 -23.67 19.78
CA LEU A 235 -9.12 -23.30 21.17
C LEU A 235 -9.67 -21.90 21.40
N ARG A 236 -10.67 -21.77 22.27
CA ARG A 236 -10.83 -20.51 23.01
C ARG A 236 -9.56 -20.37 23.85
N PHE A 237 -8.56 -19.65 23.33
CA PHE A 237 -7.20 -19.41 23.85
C PHE A 237 -6.93 -19.81 25.31
N VAL A 238 -6.59 -21.08 25.48
CA VAL A 238 -5.89 -21.64 26.64
C VAL A 238 -4.38 -21.65 26.40
N GLU A 239 -3.95 -21.51 25.15
CA GLU A 239 -2.57 -21.74 24.70
C GLU A 239 -1.71 -20.50 24.88
N TRP A 240 -0.94 -20.50 25.96
CA TRP A 240 0.13 -19.54 26.13
C TRP A 240 1.45 -20.27 25.86
N PHE A 241 1.82 -21.22 26.71
CA PHE A 241 3.13 -21.87 26.61
C PHE A 241 3.09 -23.31 26.07
N PHE A 242 2.03 -23.73 25.38
CA PHE A 242 1.91 -25.10 24.85
C PHE A 242 1.37 -25.13 23.42
N ALA A 243 1.82 -26.10 22.62
CA ALA A 243 1.35 -26.38 21.25
C ALA A 243 0.04 -27.19 21.27
N VAL A 244 -0.84 -27.11 20.25
CA VAL A 244 -2.13 -27.86 20.20
C VAL A 244 -1.93 -29.37 20.23
N LEU A 245 -2.60 -30.06 21.15
CA LEU A 245 -2.20 -31.43 21.57
C LEU A 245 -3.10 -32.54 21.04
N THR A 246 -4.29 -32.20 20.55
CA THR A 246 -5.08 -33.12 19.69
C THR A 246 -4.37 -33.41 18.36
N ILE A 247 -3.35 -32.62 18.02
CA ILE A 247 -2.59 -32.67 16.76
C ILE A 247 -1.23 -33.39 16.95
N GLY A 248 -0.69 -33.47 18.17
CA GLY A 248 0.56 -34.18 18.46
C GLY A 248 1.31 -33.67 19.68
N THR A 249 2.56 -34.09 19.86
CA THR A 249 3.42 -33.67 20.96
C THR A 249 4.18 -32.37 20.64
N PRO A 250 4.71 -31.65 21.64
CA PRO A 250 5.66 -30.55 21.41
C PRO A 250 6.84 -30.92 20.51
N GLU A 251 7.36 -32.15 20.62
CA GLU A 251 8.49 -32.62 19.81
C GLU A 251 8.10 -32.83 18.34
N ASP A 252 6.84 -33.22 18.07
CA ASP A 252 6.33 -33.34 16.70
C ASP A 252 6.23 -31.97 16.01
N LEU A 253 5.83 -30.92 16.74
CA LEU A 253 5.80 -29.55 16.21
C LEU A 253 7.20 -29.04 15.91
N LYS A 254 8.18 -29.26 16.81
CA LYS A 254 9.58 -28.92 16.55
C LYS A 254 10.10 -29.59 15.28
N SER A 255 9.80 -30.88 15.10
CA SER A 255 10.15 -31.61 13.88
C SER A 255 9.50 -31.02 12.62
N LEU A 256 8.22 -30.66 12.67
CA LEU A 256 7.52 -30.04 11.54
C LEU A 256 8.22 -28.73 11.12
N ILE A 257 8.51 -27.85 12.08
CA ILE A 257 9.16 -26.56 11.82
C ILE A 257 10.57 -26.78 11.27
N ASP A 258 11.35 -27.66 11.90
CA ASP A 258 12.71 -27.99 11.47
C ASP A 258 12.74 -28.58 10.05
N THR A 259 11.79 -29.46 9.71
CA THR A 259 11.65 -30.01 8.36
C THR A 259 11.27 -28.91 7.35
N ALA A 260 10.39 -27.98 7.71
CA ALA A 260 10.07 -26.83 6.87
C ALA A 260 11.30 -25.94 6.63
N HIS A 261 12.10 -25.68 7.67
CA HIS A 261 13.37 -24.95 7.54
C HIS A 261 14.37 -25.68 6.63
N GLY A 262 14.54 -27.00 6.78
CA GLY A 262 15.36 -27.82 5.88
C GLY A 262 14.87 -27.82 4.43
N MET A 263 13.60 -27.46 4.21
CA MET A 263 13.00 -27.28 2.89
C MET A 263 13.15 -25.85 2.34
N GLY A 264 13.68 -24.91 3.13
CA GLY A 264 13.83 -23.50 2.78
C GLY A 264 12.56 -22.66 3.01
N ILE A 265 11.66 -23.11 3.89
CA ILE A 265 10.37 -22.48 4.16
C ILE A 265 10.41 -21.80 5.53
N THR A 266 10.04 -20.53 5.58
CA THR A 266 9.85 -19.75 6.83
C THR A 266 8.54 -20.17 7.49
N VAL A 267 8.48 -20.30 8.81
CA VAL A 267 7.25 -20.67 9.54
C VAL A 267 6.89 -19.57 10.54
N LEU A 268 5.71 -18.98 10.37
CA LEU A 268 5.13 -17.97 11.25
C LEU A 268 4.03 -18.59 12.10
N LEU A 269 3.92 -18.12 13.33
CA LEU A 269 2.86 -18.52 14.27
C LEU A 269 1.79 -17.44 14.37
N ASP A 270 0.54 -17.85 14.47
CA ASP A 270 -0.55 -16.94 14.79
C ASP A 270 -0.64 -16.74 16.30
N VAL A 271 -0.53 -15.49 16.76
CA VAL A 271 -0.47 -15.13 18.18
C VAL A 271 -1.67 -14.27 18.53
N VAL A 272 -2.45 -14.76 19.50
CA VAL A 272 -3.65 -14.08 19.98
C VAL A 272 -3.40 -13.48 21.34
N HIS A 273 -2.81 -12.28 21.31
CA HIS A 273 -2.59 -11.45 22.50
C HIS A 273 -3.67 -10.38 22.67
N SER A 274 -4.72 -10.40 21.85
CA SER A 274 -5.81 -9.41 21.90
C SER A 274 -6.85 -9.69 22.97
N HIS A 275 -7.07 -10.95 23.32
CA HIS A 275 -8.04 -11.40 24.30
C HIS A 275 -7.70 -12.80 24.81
N ALA A 276 -8.38 -13.26 25.86
CA ALA A 276 -8.33 -14.63 26.34
C ALA A 276 -9.74 -15.20 26.54
N CYS A 277 -9.85 -16.53 26.58
CA CYS A 277 -11.13 -17.16 26.85
C CYS A 277 -11.66 -16.81 28.24
N LYS A 278 -12.99 -16.88 28.41
CA LYS A 278 -13.64 -16.73 29.72
C LYS A 278 -13.66 -18.01 30.55
N ASN A 279 -13.02 -19.09 30.08
CA ASN A 279 -13.00 -20.35 30.81
C ASN A 279 -12.21 -20.22 32.12
N VAL A 280 -12.79 -20.74 33.19
CA VAL A 280 -12.21 -20.63 34.54
C VAL A 280 -11.41 -21.87 34.94
N LEU A 281 -11.83 -23.07 34.52
CA LEU A 281 -11.20 -24.32 34.96
C LEU A 281 -9.92 -24.62 34.18
N ASP A 282 -9.96 -24.37 32.88
CA ASP A 282 -8.88 -24.63 31.92
C ASP A 282 -8.45 -23.36 31.19
N GLY A 283 -8.60 -22.18 31.79
CA GLY A 283 -8.17 -20.91 31.19
C GLY A 283 -7.55 -19.98 32.23
N LEU A 284 -7.11 -18.80 31.78
CA LEU A 284 -6.56 -17.76 32.66
C LEU A 284 -7.63 -16.96 33.42
N ASN A 285 -8.91 -17.12 33.09
CA ASN A 285 -9.97 -16.36 33.73
C ASN A 285 -10.13 -16.75 35.20
N MET A 286 -10.28 -15.76 36.09
CA MET A 286 -10.46 -16.01 37.53
C MET A 286 -9.37 -16.92 38.12
N PHE A 287 -8.14 -16.79 37.63
CA PHE A 287 -7.03 -17.69 37.94
C PHE A 287 -6.80 -17.78 39.44
N ASP A 288 -6.60 -16.65 40.12
CA ASP A 288 -6.42 -16.58 41.57
C ASP A 288 -7.72 -16.29 42.35
N GLY A 289 -8.87 -16.43 41.68
CA GLY A 289 -10.19 -16.06 42.21
C GLY A 289 -10.58 -14.59 41.99
N THR A 290 -9.70 -13.75 41.45
CA THR A 290 -10.02 -12.36 41.08
C THR A 290 -10.28 -12.23 39.59
N ASP A 291 -11.09 -11.25 39.19
CA ASP A 291 -11.33 -10.99 37.77
C ASP A 291 -10.20 -10.19 37.11
N HIS A 292 -9.23 -9.64 37.84
CA HIS A 292 -8.31 -8.63 37.35
C HIS A 292 -6.81 -8.96 37.50
N LEU A 293 -6.46 -10.23 37.75
CA LEU A 293 -5.05 -10.64 37.80
C LEU A 293 -4.35 -10.37 36.45
N TYR A 294 -4.72 -11.10 35.39
CA TYR A 294 -4.16 -10.89 34.05
C TYR A 294 -4.93 -9.85 33.22
N PHE A 295 -6.14 -9.51 33.66
CA PHE A 295 -7.11 -8.75 32.88
C PHE A 295 -7.45 -7.42 33.56
N HIS A 296 -8.09 -6.52 32.83
CA HIS A 296 -8.71 -5.38 33.50
C HIS A 296 -9.89 -5.83 34.38
N GLU A 297 -10.20 -5.04 35.41
CA GLU A 297 -11.36 -5.26 36.28
C GLU A 297 -12.68 -4.84 35.59
N GLY A 298 -13.77 -5.52 35.93
CA GLY A 298 -15.12 -5.10 35.55
C GLY A 298 -15.37 -5.14 34.05
N SER A 299 -16.11 -4.14 33.54
CA SER A 299 -16.49 -4.08 32.12
C SER A 299 -15.29 -3.84 31.19
N ARG A 300 -14.27 -3.10 31.62
CA ARG A 300 -13.06 -2.85 30.81
C ARG A 300 -12.31 -4.16 30.49
N GLY A 301 -12.43 -5.17 31.35
CA GLY A 301 -11.80 -6.48 31.17
C GLY A 301 -12.59 -7.47 30.33
N ARG A 302 -13.66 -7.05 29.66
CA ARG A 302 -14.58 -7.93 28.93
C ARG A 302 -14.78 -7.43 27.49
N HIS A 303 -14.76 -8.36 26.54
CA HIS A 303 -15.10 -8.09 25.15
C HIS A 303 -16.48 -8.67 24.85
N ASP A 304 -17.51 -7.83 24.78
CA ASP A 304 -18.90 -8.28 24.72
C ASP A 304 -19.22 -9.12 23.47
N LEU A 305 -18.76 -8.70 22.28
CA LEU A 305 -19.02 -9.41 21.03
C LEU A 305 -18.36 -10.79 20.97
N TRP A 306 -17.11 -10.89 21.45
CA TRP A 306 -16.32 -12.13 21.43
C TRP A 306 -16.50 -12.98 22.68
N ASP A 307 -17.27 -12.52 23.67
CA ASP A 307 -17.54 -13.23 24.91
C ASP A 307 -16.23 -13.69 25.61
N SER A 308 -15.30 -12.74 25.75
CA SER A 308 -13.89 -13.00 26.11
C SER A 308 -13.35 -11.99 27.13
N ARG A 309 -12.15 -12.26 27.70
CA ARG A 309 -11.44 -11.40 28.65
C ARG A 309 -10.39 -10.53 27.95
N LEU A 310 -10.15 -9.31 28.44
CA LEU A 310 -9.18 -8.35 27.89
C LEU A 310 -8.01 -8.10 28.85
N PHE A 311 -6.79 -8.25 28.35
CA PHE A 311 -5.55 -8.12 29.12
C PHE A 311 -5.36 -6.72 29.69
N ASN A 312 -4.75 -6.66 30.87
CA ASN A 312 -4.21 -5.43 31.43
C ASN A 312 -2.78 -5.21 30.95
N TYR A 313 -2.62 -4.68 29.73
CA TYR A 313 -1.30 -4.47 29.10
C TYR A 313 -0.39 -3.50 29.87
N GLY A 314 -0.93 -2.70 30.78
CA GLY A 314 -0.17 -1.79 31.63
C GLY A 314 0.55 -2.46 32.80
N HIS A 315 0.16 -3.69 33.17
CA HIS A 315 0.73 -4.38 34.33
C HIS A 315 2.04 -5.10 33.99
N PRO A 316 3.15 -4.90 34.75
CA PRO A 316 4.44 -5.51 34.43
C PRO A 316 4.44 -7.03 34.32
N GLU A 317 3.74 -7.75 35.21
CA GLU A 317 3.65 -9.22 35.12
C GLU A 317 2.84 -9.70 33.91
N VAL A 318 1.85 -8.93 33.44
CA VAL A 318 1.12 -9.23 32.20
C VAL A 318 2.03 -9.01 30.99
N GLN A 319 2.80 -7.92 30.97
CA GLN A 319 3.83 -7.70 29.95
C GLN A 319 4.90 -8.81 29.98
N ARG A 320 5.36 -9.23 31.17
CA ARG A 320 6.31 -10.33 31.32
C ARG A 320 5.74 -11.62 30.73
N PHE A 321 4.49 -11.94 31.06
CA PHE A 321 3.79 -13.11 30.54
C PHE A 321 3.70 -13.10 29.01
N LEU A 322 3.15 -12.04 28.43
CA LEU A 322 2.92 -11.93 26.98
C LEU A 322 4.22 -11.78 26.17
N LEU A 323 5.22 -11.04 26.66
CA LEU A 323 6.50 -10.92 25.95
C LEU A 323 7.34 -12.19 26.08
N SER A 324 7.27 -12.88 27.23
CA SER A 324 7.92 -14.19 27.39
C SER A 324 7.25 -15.27 26.56
N ASN A 325 5.96 -15.12 26.26
CA ASN A 325 5.23 -15.99 25.35
C ASN A 325 5.83 -15.95 23.94
N LEU A 326 5.99 -14.75 23.39
CA LEU A 326 6.63 -14.56 22.09
C LEU A 326 8.03 -15.17 22.07
N ARG A 327 8.82 -14.90 23.11
CA ARG A 327 10.16 -15.46 23.19
C ARG A 327 10.18 -16.98 23.33
N PHE A 328 9.25 -17.57 24.07
CA PHE A 328 9.13 -19.01 24.21
C PHE A 328 8.92 -19.68 22.85
N TRP A 329 8.03 -19.14 22.02
CA TRP A 329 7.80 -19.69 20.68
C TRP A 329 9.01 -19.55 19.75
N MET A 330 9.79 -18.48 19.89
CA MET A 330 11.04 -18.32 19.13
C MET A 330 12.14 -19.26 19.65
N ASP A 331 12.39 -19.30 20.96
CA ASP A 331 13.52 -20.04 21.57
C ASP A 331 13.29 -21.57 21.60
N GLU A 332 12.07 -22.03 21.86
CA GLU A 332 11.78 -23.46 22.08
C GLU A 332 11.34 -24.18 20.79
N TYR A 333 10.73 -23.46 19.84
CA TYR A 333 10.16 -24.03 18.62
C TYR A 333 10.78 -23.47 17.34
N ASN A 334 11.70 -22.50 17.42
CA ASN A 334 12.33 -21.85 16.27
C ASN A 334 11.34 -21.22 15.27
N PHE A 335 10.17 -20.75 15.70
CA PHE A 335 9.33 -19.95 14.79
C PHE A 335 10.11 -18.74 14.26
N ASP A 336 9.77 -18.26 13.07
CA ASP A 336 10.46 -17.17 12.37
C ASP A 336 9.74 -15.82 12.52
N GLY A 337 8.77 -15.75 13.44
CA GLY A 337 7.96 -14.58 13.67
C GLY A 337 6.48 -14.92 13.77
N PHE A 338 5.65 -13.88 13.69
CA PHE A 338 4.27 -13.92 14.16
C PHE A 338 3.31 -13.14 13.28
N ARG A 339 2.07 -13.62 13.20
CA ARG A 339 0.92 -12.77 12.95
C ARG A 339 0.22 -12.46 14.26
N PHE A 340 -0.02 -11.19 14.55
CA PHE A 340 -0.78 -10.75 15.71
C PHE A 340 -2.23 -10.55 15.30
N ASP A 341 -3.11 -11.34 15.91
CA ASP A 341 -4.53 -11.39 15.58
C ASP A 341 -5.37 -10.45 16.46
N GLY A 342 -6.38 -9.82 15.84
CA GLY A 342 -7.25 -8.86 16.53
C GLY A 342 -6.54 -7.58 16.97
N VAL A 343 -5.51 -7.12 16.25
CA VAL A 343 -4.76 -5.89 16.60
C VAL A 343 -5.68 -4.67 16.66
N THR A 344 -6.69 -4.56 15.79
CA THR A 344 -7.70 -3.50 15.90
C THR A 344 -8.40 -3.50 17.27
N SER A 345 -8.75 -4.67 17.81
CA SER A 345 -9.37 -4.77 19.14
C SER A 345 -8.44 -4.31 20.25
N MET A 346 -7.12 -4.50 20.08
CA MET A 346 -6.13 -4.04 21.06
C MET A 346 -5.96 -2.53 21.02
N MET A 347 -5.87 -1.95 19.83
CA MET A 347 -5.51 -0.54 19.65
C MET A 347 -6.61 0.42 20.09
N TYR A 348 -7.87 -0.01 20.10
CA TYR A 348 -9.01 0.85 20.38
C TYR A 348 -9.88 0.33 21.52
N LYS A 349 -10.26 1.21 22.45
CA LYS A 349 -11.16 0.90 23.58
C LYS A 349 -12.57 0.51 23.16
N HIS A 350 -12.98 0.91 21.96
CA HIS A 350 -14.26 0.53 21.34
C HIS A 350 -14.14 -0.72 20.44
N HIS A 351 -12.93 -1.25 20.28
CA HIS A 351 -12.65 -2.49 19.55
C HIS A 351 -13.11 -2.52 18.08
N GLY A 352 -13.18 -1.37 17.40
CA GLY A 352 -13.42 -1.28 15.95
C GLY A 352 -14.54 -0.35 15.48
N ASP A 353 -15.30 0.29 16.38
CA ASP A 353 -16.32 1.28 16.01
C ASP A 353 -15.71 2.69 15.75
N TYR A 354 -15.90 3.29 14.57
CA TYR A 354 -15.35 4.59 14.10
C TYR A 354 -13.88 4.65 13.58
N HIS A 355 -13.63 5.54 12.61
CA HIS A 355 -12.35 5.76 11.90
C HIS A 355 -11.40 6.76 12.58
N GLU A 356 -11.43 6.89 13.91
CA GLU A 356 -10.55 7.81 14.63
C GLU A 356 -9.23 7.14 15.04
N TYR A 357 -8.16 7.41 14.29
CA TYR A 357 -6.85 6.79 14.50
C TYR A 357 -6.04 7.33 15.69
N PHE A 358 -6.42 8.50 16.21
CA PHE A 358 -5.70 9.22 17.25
C PHE A 358 -6.69 9.91 18.18
N GLY A 359 -6.44 9.86 19.49
CA GLY A 359 -7.30 10.48 20.50
C GLY A 359 -7.48 9.55 21.70
N ASP A 360 -8.42 9.91 22.57
CA ASP A 360 -8.68 9.20 23.83
C ASP A 360 -9.28 7.80 23.65
N SER A 361 -9.78 7.50 22.45
CA SER A 361 -10.28 6.18 22.05
C SER A 361 -9.18 5.13 21.90
N VAL A 362 -7.94 5.54 21.66
CA VAL A 362 -6.79 4.65 21.52
C VAL A 362 -6.39 4.11 22.90
N ASP A 363 -6.18 2.79 23.00
CA ASP A 363 -5.62 2.17 24.19
C ASP A 363 -4.09 2.31 24.19
N GLN A 364 -3.59 3.27 24.96
CA GLN A 364 -2.16 3.55 25.03
C GLN A 364 -1.36 2.40 25.66
N GLU A 365 -1.95 1.61 26.56
CA GLU A 365 -1.28 0.49 27.23
C GLU A 365 -1.04 -0.65 26.22
N ALA A 366 -2.06 -0.97 25.43
CA ALA A 366 -1.94 -1.95 24.35
C ALA A 366 -0.93 -1.51 23.27
N MET A 367 -0.96 -0.23 22.88
CA MET A 367 0.00 0.31 21.91
C MET A 367 1.45 0.20 22.41
N VAL A 368 1.70 0.50 23.68
CA VAL A 368 3.04 0.37 24.29
C VAL A 368 3.48 -1.09 24.32
N TYR A 369 2.59 -2.00 24.69
CA TYR A 369 2.87 -3.44 24.64
C TYR A 369 3.27 -3.90 23.23
N LEU A 370 2.53 -3.52 22.18
CA LEU A 370 2.85 -3.85 20.80
C LEU A 370 4.21 -3.27 20.35
N MET A 371 4.55 -2.06 20.79
CA MET A 371 5.86 -1.46 20.52
C MET A 371 6.99 -2.21 21.23
N LEU A 372 6.81 -2.61 22.50
CA LEU A 372 7.77 -3.42 23.25
C LEU A 372 7.95 -4.80 22.61
N ALA A 373 6.86 -5.43 22.17
CA ALA A 373 6.86 -6.72 21.50
C ALA A 373 7.68 -6.67 20.20
N ASN A 374 7.38 -5.74 19.30
CA ASN A 374 8.14 -5.59 18.05
C ASN A 374 9.59 -5.21 18.32
N LYS A 375 9.86 -4.25 19.23
CA LYS A 375 11.25 -3.88 19.57
C LYS A 375 12.05 -5.09 20.04
N MET A 376 11.48 -5.88 20.94
CA MET A 376 12.11 -7.07 21.48
C MET A 376 12.34 -8.16 20.42
N ILE A 377 11.34 -8.43 19.58
CA ILE A 377 11.45 -9.43 18.49
C ILE A 377 12.57 -9.03 17.53
N HIS A 378 12.59 -7.79 17.03
CA HIS A 378 13.57 -7.38 16.01
C HIS A 378 14.97 -7.15 16.58
N ASP A 379 15.11 -6.81 17.88
CA ASP A 379 16.42 -6.72 18.52
C ASP A 379 17.07 -8.09 18.74
N LEU A 380 16.27 -9.08 19.14
CA LEU A 380 16.75 -10.44 19.44
C LEU A 380 16.84 -11.31 18.18
N TYR A 381 15.91 -11.13 17.25
CA TYR A 381 15.76 -11.92 16.02
C TYR A 381 15.61 -10.97 14.81
N PRO A 382 16.70 -10.42 14.25
CA PRO A 382 16.64 -9.37 13.22
C PRO A 382 15.94 -9.76 11.91
N ASN A 383 15.82 -11.06 11.62
CA ASN A 383 15.13 -11.58 10.43
C ASN A 383 13.68 -12.02 10.72
N ALA A 384 13.21 -11.89 11.97
CA ALA A 384 11.86 -12.27 12.32
C ALA A 384 10.84 -11.35 11.63
N ILE A 385 9.69 -11.92 11.27
CA ILE A 385 8.62 -11.21 10.55
C ILE A 385 7.43 -11.02 11.49
N THR A 386 6.95 -9.79 11.63
CA THR A 386 5.70 -9.52 12.36
C THR A 386 4.61 -8.94 11.44
N ILE A 387 3.43 -9.58 11.45
CA ILE A 387 2.27 -9.21 10.64
C ILE A 387 1.12 -8.78 11.57
N ALA A 388 0.53 -7.61 11.32
CA ALA A 388 -0.66 -7.15 12.06
C ALA A 388 -1.96 -7.48 11.31
N GLU A 389 -2.89 -8.14 11.98
CA GLU A 389 -4.29 -8.20 11.57
C GLU A 389 -5.03 -6.93 12.05
N ASP A 390 -4.99 -5.89 11.23
CA ASP A 390 -5.68 -4.62 11.48
C ASP A 390 -6.63 -4.24 10.32
N VAL A 391 -7.93 -4.18 10.63
CA VAL A 391 -8.97 -3.69 9.71
C VAL A 391 -9.05 -2.16 9.65
N SER A 392 -8.58 -1.44 10.68
CA SER A 392 -8.88 0.00 10.81
C SER A 392 -8.16 0.84 9.76
N GLY A 393 -6.92 0.49 9.42
CA GLY A 393 -6.09 1.32 8.55
C GLY A 393 -5.08 2.19 9.32
N MET A 394 -4.75 1.86 10.58
CA MET A 394 -3.98 2.73 11.45
C MET A 394 -2.63 3.16 10.82
N PRO A 395 -2.38 4.46 10.63
CA PRO A 395 -1.10 4.95 10.12
C PRO A 395 0.04 4.62 11.08
N THR A 396 1.25 4.42 10.55
CA THR A 396 2.49 4.15 11.31
C THR A 396 2.53 2.80 12.03
N LEU A 397 1.53 1.93 11.80
CA LEU A 397 1.50 0.58 12.36
C LEU A 397 2.69 -0.25 11.86
N CYS A 398 2.99 -0.15 10.57
CA CYS A 398 4.10 -0.87 9.94
C CYS A 398 5.36 0.00 9.74
N ARG A 399 5.62 0.93 10.67
CA ARG A 399 6.85 1.73 10.69
C ARG A 399 7.70 1.33 11.90
N PRO A 400 9.04 1.40 11.82
CA PRO A 400 9.92 1.04 12.93
C PRO A 400 9.58 1.78 14.22
N VAL A 401 9.76 1.11 15.36
CA VAL A 401 9.54 1.69 16.69
C VAL A 401 10.42 2.93 16.91
N ASP A 402 11.68 2.86 16.45
CA ASP A 402 12.64 3.97 16.57
C ASP A 402 12.23 5.22 15.77
N GLU A 403 11.36 5.07 14.76
CA GLU A 403 10.76 6.19 14.01
C GLU A 403 9.50 6.76 14.68
N GLY A 404 9.04 6.15 15.78
CA GLY A 404 7.77 6.44 16.44
C GLY A 404 6.57 5.66 15.90
N GLY A 405 6.82 4.62 15.07
CA GLY A 405 5.81 3.65 14.67
C GLY A 405 5.57 2.55 15.70
N VAL A 406 4.74 1.57 15.35
CA VAL A 406 4.43 0.42 16.23
C VAL A 406 5.41 -0.73 16.05
N GLY A 407 6.06 -0.84 14.89
CA GLY A 407 7.13 -1.77 14.62
C GLY A 407 6.76 -3.00 13.80
N PHE A 408 5.53 -3.16 13.31
CA PHE A 408 5.19 -4.30 12.46
C PHE A 408 5.90 -4.24 11.10
N ASP A 409 6.23 -5.40 10.53
CA ASP A 409 6.79 -5.46 9.16
C ASP A 409 5.69 -5.34 8.11
N TYR A 410 4.55 -5.99 8.36
CA TYR A 410 3.43 -6.08 7.44
C TYR A 410 2.07 -5.88 8.13
N ARG A 411 1.07 -5.50 7.35
CA ARG A 411 -0.35 -5.56 7.73
C ARG A 411 -1.16 -6.37 6.72
N LEU A 412 -2.26 -6.98 7.14
CA LEU A 412 -3.19 -7.60 6.20
C LEU A 412 -4.03 -6.55 5.45
N SER A 413 -4.19 -6.73 4.14
CA SER A 413 -5.10 -5.94 3.30
C SER A 413 -6.51 -6.54 3.31
N MET A 414 -7.26 -6.27 4.36
CA MET A 414 -8.57 -6.91 4.60
C MET A 414 -9.70 -6.41 3.68
N ALA A 415 -9.55 -5.22 3.08
CA ALA A 415 -10.53 -4.69 2.12
C ALA A 415 -10.57 -5.44 0.78
N ILE A 416 -9.49 -6.15 0.40
CA ILE A 416 -9.41 -6.86 -0.89
C ILE A 416 -10.41 -8.04 -0.93
N PRO A 417 -10.46 -8.92 0.09
CA PRO A 417 -11.51 -9.93 0.20
C PRO A 417 -12.94 -9.39 0.14
N ASP A 418 -13.24 -8.35 0.91
CA ASP A 418 -14.60 -7.79 0.96
C ASP A 418 -15.06 -7.28 -0.40
N MET A 419 -14.15 -6.65 -1.15
CA MET A 419 -14.41 -6.21 -2.51
C MET A 419 -14.77 -7.39 -3.43
N TRP A 420 -13.96 -8.46 -3.45
CA TRP A 420 -14.24 -9.61 -4.32
C TRP A 420 -15.52 -10.35 -3.92
N ILE A 421 -15.78 -10.50 -2.62
CA ILE A 421 -17.02 -11.11 -2.12
C ILE A 421 -18.23 -10.29 -2.59
N LYS A 422 -18.16 -8.96 -2.47
CA LYS A 422 -19.24 -8.06 -2.89
C LYS A 422 -19.46 -8.13 -4.39
N ILE A 423 -18.39 -8.02 -5.19
CA ILE A 423 -18.47 -8.08 -6.65
C ILE A 423 -19.08 -9.41 -7.10
N LEU A 424 -18.60 -10.55 -6.59
CA LEU A 424 -19.07 -11.86 -7.01
C LEU A 424 -20.49 -12.20 -6.54
N LYS A 425 -20.98 -11.59 -5.44
CA LYS A 425 -22.33 -11.82 -4.92
C LYS A 425 -23.38 -10.88 -5.50
N GLU A 426 -23.02 -9.63 -5.77
CA GLU A 426 -23.97 -8.55 -6.00
C GLU A 426 -23.92 -7.97 -7.42
N LYS A 427 -22.94 -8.35 -8.25
CA LYS A 427 -22.71 -7.73 -9.56
C LYS A 427 -22.61 -8.78 -10.68
N GLN A 428 -23.18 -8.44 -11.84
CA GLN A 428 -22.87 -9.13 -13.10
C GLN A 428 -21.51 -8.67 -13.63
N ASP A 429 -20.88 -9.47 -14.48
CA ASP A 429 -19.51 -9.22 -14.96
C ASP A 429 -19.38 -7.89 -15.74
N GLU A 430 -20.42 -7.52 -16.48
CA GLU A 430 -20.50 -6.24 -17.22
C GLU A 430 -20.53 -5.02 -16.28
N GLU A 431 -20.96 -5.22 -15.03
CA GLU A 431 -21.08 -4.18 -14.01
C GLU A 431 -19.80 -4.00 -13.18
N TRP A 432 -18.76 -4.80 -13.44
CA TRP A 432 -17.50 -4.70 -12.71
C TRP A 432 -16.80 -3.39 -13.03
N ASP A 433 -16.49 -2.62 -11.99
CA ASP A 433 -15.79 -1.34 -12.07
C ASP A 433 -14.27 -1.59 -11.97
N MET A 434 -13.58 -1.51 -13.12
CA MET A 434 -12.14 -1.77 -13.24
C MET A 434 -11.35 -0.74 -12.42
N GLY A 435 -11.80 0.52 -12.39
CA GLY A 435 -11.24 1.59 -11.60
C GLY A 435 -11.29 1.32 -10.11
N ASN A 436 -12.42 0.84 -9.60
CA ASN A 436 -12.61 0.49 -8.19
C ASN A 436 -11.79 -0.75 -7.79
N ILE A 437 -11.69 -1.75 -8.67
CA ILE A 437 -10.82 -2.93 -8.45
C ILE A 437 -9.37 -2.48 -8.31
N VAL A 438 -8.87 -1.72 -9.29
CA VAL A 438 -7.50 -1.19 -9.26
C VAL A 438 -7.29 -0.28 -8.04
N HIS A 439 -8.27 0.58 -7.72
CA HIS A 439 -8.18 1.47 -6.57
C HIS A 439 -8.02 0.67 -5.29
N THR A 440 -8.88 -0.32 -5.02
CA THR A 440 -8.80 -1.15 -3.81
C THR A 440 -7.47 -1.89 -3.71
N LEU A 441 -6.96 -2.45 -4.81
CA LEU A 441 -5.67 -3.16 -4.83
C LEU A 441 -4.46 -2.24 -4.63
N THR A 442 -4.56 -0.96 -4.97
CA THR A 442 -3.44 -0.01 -4.95
C THR A 442 -3.54 1.09 -3.89
N ASN A 443 -4.70 1.24 -3.23
CA ASN A 443 -4.96 2.22 -2.18
C ASN A 443 -4.33 1.79 -0.86
N ARG A 444 -3.00 1.90 -0.79
CA ARG A 444 -2.17 1.45 0.32
C ARG A 444 -1.19 2.53 0.71
N ARG A 445 -0.74 2.50 1.97
CA ARG A 445 0.17 3.52 2.50
C ARG A 445 1.57 3.30 1.95
N HIS A 446 2.16 4.34 1.34
CA HIS A 446 3.55 4.28 0.95
C HIS A 446 4.46 4.07 2.18
N LEU A 447 5.48 3.22 2.04
CA LEU A 447 6.43 2.80 3.10
C LEU A 447 5.87 1.88 4.20
N GLU A 448 4.64 1.42 4.09
CA GLU A 448 4.08 0.37 4.95
C GLU A 448 3.73 -0.84 4.08
N ARG A 449 4.35 -1.99 4.35
CA ARG A 449 4.14 -3.18 3.52
C ARG A 449 2.84 -3.87 3.88
N SER A 450 2.25 -4.54 2.89
CA SER A 450 0.95 -5.18 3.01
C SER A 450 0.95 -6.60 2.46
N VAL A 451 0.25 -7.49 3.18
CA VAL A 451 -0.06 -8.84 2.72
C VAL A 451 -1.43 -8.82 2.05
N SER A 452 -1.45 -9.16 0.77
CA SER A 452 -2.67 -9.25 -0.02
C SER A 452 -3.19 -10.70 -0.05
N ARG A 453 -4.51 -10.86 0.01
CA ARG A 453 -5.19 -12.15 -0.15
C ARG A 453 -6.50 -11.97 -0.91
N CYS A 454 -6.94 -13.02 -1.59
CA CYS A 454 -8.18 -12.97 -2.37
C CYS A 454 -9.42 -13.12 -1.50
N VAL A 455 -9.48 -14.16 -0.67
CA VAL A 455 -10.56 -14.49 0.27
C VAL A 455 -10.01 -15.43 1.34
N ARG A 456 -10.67 -15.51 2.51
CA ARG A 456 -10.34 -16.49 3.57
C ARG A 456 -11.03 -17.83 3.29
N ASP A 457 -12.33 -17.81 3.04
CA ASP A 457 -13.12 -18.99 2.68
C ASP A 457 -13.34 -19.07 1.16
N ASN A 458 -13.53 -20.28 0.64
CA ASN A 458 -13.70 -20.59 -0.78
C ASN A 458 -14.49 -19.49 -1.53
N VAL A 459 -13.89 -19.04 -2.63
CA VAL A 459 -14.39 -17.96 -3.48
C VAL A 459 -15.88 -18.13 -3.74
N GLY A 460 -16.63 -17.01 -3.72
CA GLY A 460 -18.01 -16.94 -4.22
C GLY A 460 -18.20 -17.37 -5.68
N VAL A 461 -17.11 -17.69 -6.39
CA VAL A 461 -17.13 -18.56 -7.56
C VAL A 461 -17.30 -19.98 -7.04
N LYS A 462 -18.55 -20.35 -6.69
CA LYS A 462 -18.90 -21.72 -6.34
C LYS A 462 -18.62 -22.62 -7.55
N LEU A 463 -17.40 -23.13 -7.64
CA LEU A 463 -17.10 -24.34 -8.40
C LEU A 463 -17.73 -25.47 -7.59
N THR A 464 -19.01 -25.70 -7.82
CA THR A 464 -19.71 -26.84 -7.23
C THR A 464 -18.96 -28.10 -7.63
N ALA A 465 -18.81 -29.04 -6.69
CA ALA A 465 -18.35 -30.39 -6.98
C ALA A 465 -19.46 -31.15 -7.75
N ASP A 466 -19.93 -30.57 -8.85
CA ASP A 466 -20.83 -31.20 -9.79
C ASP A 466 -20.02 -32.11 -10.72
N ASP A 467 -20.70 -33.04 -11.39
CA ASP A 467 -20.13 -33.93 -12.42
C ASP A 467 -19.32 -33.16 -13.50
N TYR A 468 -19.57 -31.84 -13.63
CA TYR A 468 -18.89 -30.93 -14.54
C TYR A 468 -17.47 -30.50 -14.13
N MET A 469 -16.97 -30.88 -12.95
CA MET A 469 -15.55 -30.67 -12.57
C MET A 469 -14.64 -31.82 -12.99
N SER A 470 -15.14 -32.77 -13.79
CA SER A 470 -14.36 -33.85 -14.43
C SER A 470 -14.07 -33.55 -15.90
N ASP A 471 -12.90 -33.94 -16.39
CA ASP A 471 -12.56 -33.92 -17.82
C ASP A 471 -13.36 -34.91 -18.66
N LEU A 472 -14.02 -35.90 -18.04
CA LEU A 472 -14.93 -36.82 -18.73
C LEU A 472 -16.28 -36.17 -19.08
N SER A 473 -16.59 -35.05 -18.43
CA SER A 473 -17.79 -34.27 -18.70
C SER A 473 -17.51 -33.12 -19.68
N PRO A 474 -18.51 -32.66 -20.46
CA PRO A 474 -18.35 -31.45 -21.26
C PRO A 474 -17.94 -30.24 -20.40
N LEU A 475 -17.02 -29.42 -20.93
CA LEU A 475 -16.67 -28.15 -20.30
C LEU A 475 -17.80 -27.14 -20.53
N THR A 476 -18.62 -26.92 -19.51
CA THR A 476 -19.74 -25.96 -19.60
C THR A 476 -19.21 -24.52 -19.52
N PRO A 477 -19.93 -23.54 -20.09
CA PRO A 477 -19.55 -22.13 -19.96
C PRO A 477 -19.41 -21.65 -18.51
N ILE A 478 -20.18 -22.23 -17.59
CA ILE A 478 -20.13 -21.87 -16.15
C ILE A 478 -18.82 -22.33 -15.52
N ILE A 479 -18.43 -23.59 -15.73
CA ILE A 479 -17.19 -24.14 -15.16
C ILE A 479 -15.98 -23.47 -15.77
N ASP A 480 -16.00 -23.27 -17.08
CA ASP A 480 -14.92 -22.59 -17.77
C ASP A 480 -14.73 -21.13 -17.30
N ARG A 481 -15.83 -20.37 -17.17
CA ARG A 481 -15.81 -19.03 -16.57
C ARG A 481 -15.24 -19.09 -15.15
N GLY A 482 -15.67 -20.06 -14.35
CA GLY A 482 -15.21 -20.23 -12.97
C GLY A 482 -13.71 -20.49 -12.88
N ILE A 483 -13.17 -21.41 -13.68
CA ILE A 483 -11.74 -21.71 -13.75
C ILE A 483 -10.94 -20.48 -14.18
N SER A 484 -11.43 -19.75 -15.19
CA SER A 484 -10.73 -18.59 -15.74
C SER A 484 -10.70 -17.42 -14.76
N LEU A 485 -11.84 -17.06 -14.16
CA LEU A 485 -11.92 -16.01 -13.15
C LEU A 485 -11.13 -16.35 -11.89
N HIS A 486 -11.12 -17.62 -11.45
CA HIS A 486 -10.33 -18.04 -10.30
C HIS A 486 -8.84 -17.74 -10.50
N LYS A 487 -8.29 -18.12 -11.66
CA LYS A 487 -6.89 -17.81 -12.02
C LYS A 487 -6.64 -16.30 -12.12
N MET A 488 -7.52 -15.58 -12.82
CA MET A 488 -7.35 -14.14 -13.06
C MET A 488 -7.41 -13.31 -11.78
N ILE A 489 -8.39 -13.57 -10.91
CA ILE A 489 -8.54 -12.86 -9.62
C ILE A 489 -7.30 -13.09 -8.76
N ARG A 490 -6.86 -14.35 -8.64
CA ARG A 490 -5.68 -14.70 -7.84
C ARG A 490 -4.42 -14.04 -8.40
N PHE A 491 -4.22 -14.11 -9.71
CA PHE A 491 -3.05 -13.50 -10.33
C PHE A 491 -3.07 -11.97 -10.25
N LEU A 492 -4.23 -11.32 -10.39
CA LEU A 492 -4.36 -9.86 -10.26
C LEU A 492 -4.05 -9.40 -8.83
N VAL A 493 -4.58 -10.09 -7.81
CA VAL A 493 -4.26 -9.80 -6.40
C VAL A 493 -2.78 -10.05 -6.12
N HIS A 494 -2.23 -11.17 -6.58
CA HIS A 494 -0.83 -11.55 -6.38
C HIS A 494 0.16 -10.55 -7.02
N SER A 495 -0.19 -9.99 -8.18
CA SER A 495 0.70 -9.10 -8.94
C SER A 495 0.49 -7.62 -8.65
N LEU A 496 -0.68 -7.18 -8.17
CA LEU A 496 -0.98 -5.76 -7.93
C LEU A 496 -1.30 -5.40 -6.47
N GLY A 497 -1.79 -6.36 -5.68
CA GLY A 497 -2.45 -6.11 -4.40
C GLY A 497 -1.56 -5.84 -3.19
N GLY A 498 -0.27 -6.23 -3.23
CA GLY A 498 0.58 -6.25 -2.02
C GLY A 498 2.08 -6.32 -2.28
N GLU A 499 2.85 -6.28 -1.19
CA GLU A 499 4.28 -6.62 -1.10
C GLU A 499 4.50 -8.07 -0.62
N ALA A 500 3.41 -8.74 -0.27
CA ALA A 500 3.33 -10.17 0.05
C ALA A 500 1.97 -10.72 -0.41
N TYR A 501 1.91 -12.02 -0.65
CA TYR A 501 0.71 -12.75 -1.01
C TYR A 501 0.41 -13.83 0.03
N LEU A 502 -0.88 -14.01 0.35
CA LEU A 502 -1.35 -15.06 1.26
C LEU A 502 -2.45 -15.87 0.58
N ASN A 503 -2.36 -17.19 0.72
CA ASN A 503 -3.36 -18.17 0.32
C ASN A 503 -3.69 -19.09 1.48
N PHE A 504 -4.98 -19.29 1.74
CA PHE A 504 -5.43 -20.28 2.72
C PHE A 504 -5.55 -21.67 2.09
N GLU A 505 -5.13 -22.70 2.81
CA GLU A 505 -5.03 -24.07 2.31
C GLU A 505 -6.31 -24.55 1.61
N GLY A 506 -6.18 -25.07 0.39
CA GLY A 506 -7.28 -25.51 -0.47
C GLY A 506 -7.73 -24.46 -1.50
N ASN A 507 -7.59 -23.17 -1.21
CA ASN A 507 -8.02 -22.12 -2.15
C ASN A 507 -7.14 -22.09 -3.42
N GLU A 508 -5.94 -22.66 -3.39
CA GLU A 508 -5.02 -22.67 -4.52
C GLU A 508 -5.56 -23.45 -5.72
N PHE A 509 -6.32 -24.51 -5.44
CA PHE A 509 -6.93 -25.35 -6.46
C PHE A 509 -8.44 -25.17 -6.55
N GLY A 510 -9.02 -24.19 -5.86
CA GLY A 510 -10.46 -23.96 -5.84
C GLY A 510 -11.22 -25.09 -5.14
N HIS A 511 -10.77 -25.48 -3.93
CA HIS A 511 -11.43 -26.49 -3.12
C HIS A 511 -12.95 -26.26 -3.06
N PRO A 512 -13.78 -27.30 -3.27
CA PRO A 512 -15.23 -27.13 -3.27
C PRO A 512 -15.79 -26.96 -1.84
N GLU A 513 -17.12 -26.84 -1.72
CA GLU A 513 -17.82 -26.78 -0.43
C GLU A 513 -17.40 -25.56 0.42
N TRP A 514 -17.53 -25.65 1.74
CA TRP A 514 -17.12 -24.64 2.71
C TRP A 514 -16.40 -25.32 3.88
N MET A 515 -15.76 -24.52 4.73
CA MET A 515 -15.19 -24.99 5.98
C MET A 515 -16.21 -24.81 7.11
N ASP A 516 -16.46 -25.87 7.89
CA ASP A 516 -17.26 -25.80 9.13
C ASP A 516 -16.68 -26.78 10.13
N PHE A 517 -16.61 -26.38 11.39
CA PHE A 517 -16.02 -27.15 12.47
C PHE A 517 -17.09 -27.94 13.23
N PRO A 518 -16.73 -29.07 13.88
CA PRO A 518 -17.62 -29.77 14.79
C PRO A 518 -18.21 -28.82 15.83
N ARG A 519 -19.55 -28.72 15.86
CA ARG A 519 -20.31 -27.93 16.84
C ARG A 519 -21.70 -28.53 17.04
N GLU A 520 -22.36 -28.14 18.12
CA GLU A 520 -23.72 -28.61 18.43
C GLU A 520 -24.68 -28.41 17.23
N GLY A 521 -24.61 -27.25 16.58
CA GLY A 521 -25.47 -26.91 15.44
C GLY A 521 -25.20 -27.68 14.14
N ASN A 522 -24.19 -28.55 14.08
CA ASN A 522 -23.98 -29.50 12.97
C ASN A 522 -23.78 -30.95 13.46
N GLY A 523 -24.19 -31.25 14.70
CA GLY A 523 -24.07 -32.58 15.27
C GLY A 523 -22.63 -33.03 15.54
N ASN A 524 -21.71 -32.08 15.78
CA ASN A 524 -20.27 -32.33 15.93
C ASN A 524 -19.64 -33.02 14.70
N SER A 525 -20.10 -32.67 13.50
CA SER A 525 -19.59 -33.29 12.26
C SER A 525 -18.21 -32.76 11.87
N PHE A 526 -17.35 -33.69 11.41
CA PHE A 526 -16.07 -33.40 10.78
C PHE A 526 -16.13 -33.36 9.25
N ASP A 527 -17.32 -33.47 8.65
CA ASP A 527 -17.48 -33.56 7.19
C ASP A 527 -16.86 -32.38 6.42
N HIS A 528 -16.87 -31.19 7.02
CA HIS A 528 -16.34 -29.95 6.46
C HIS A 528 -15.10 -29.41 7.21
N ALA A 529 -14.56 -30.18 8.16
CA ALA A 529 -13.34 -29.86 8.91
C ALA A 529 -12.15 -30.66 8.36
N ARG A 530 -11.95 -30.57 7.04
CA ARG A 530 -10.96 -31.36 6.28
C ARG A 530 -10.53 -30.63 5.00
N ARG A 531 -9.49 -31.15 4.33
CA ARG A 531 -9.01 -30.69 3.03
C ARG A 531 -8.87 -31.84 2.04
N GLN A 532 -9.65 -31.76 0.97
CA GLN A 532 -9.77 -32.77 -0.07
C GLN A 532 -8.61 -32.71 -1.07
N PHE A 533 -7.37 -32.85 -0.60
CA PHE A 533 -6.17 -32.82 -1.47
C PHE A 533 -6.20 -33.94 -2.54
N ASN A 534 -6.93 -35.02 -2.27
CA ASN A 534 -7.22 -36.07 -3.25
C ASN A 534 -7.88 -35.56 -4.54
N LEU A 535 -8.58 -34.43 -4.52
CA LEU A 535 -9.20 -33.82 -5.71
C LEU A 535 -8.16 -33.28 -6.70
N VAL A 536 -7.00 -32.84 -6.21
CA VAL A 536 -5.88 -32.38 -7.05
C VAL A 536 -5.10 -33.56 -7.61
N ASP A 537 -4.97 -34.62 -6.83
CA ASP A 537 -4.22 -35.83 -7.20
C ASP A 537 -4.96 -36.67 -8.26
N ASP A 538 -6.27 -36.50 -8.41
CA ASP A 538 -7.06 -37.17 -9.45
C ASP A 538 -6.90 -36.48 -10.81
N HIS A 539 -6.14 -37.13 -11.69
CA HIS A 539 -5.90 -36.71 -13.06
C HIS A 539 -7.16 -36.60 -13.94
N LEU A 540 -8.33 -37.10 -13.52
CA LEU A 540 -9.60 -36.95 -14.23
C LEU A 540 -10.37 -35.68 -13.82
N LEU A 541 -9.95 -34.99 -12.75
CA LEU A 541 -10.62 -33.79 -12.26
C LEU A 541 -9.92 -32.50 -12.72
N ARG A 542 -10.66 -31.40 -12.75
CA ARG A 542 -10.22 -30.09 -13.24
C ARG A 542 -9.47 -29.25 -12.20
N TYR A 543 -9.48 -29.64 -10.92
CA TYR A 543 -8.77 -28.93 -9.85
C TYR A 543 -7.25 -28.84 -10.09
N LYS A 544 -6.67 -29.86 -10.75
CA LYS A 544 -5.26 -29.88 -11.16
C LYS A 544 -4.86 -28.67 -12.02
N TYR A 545 -5.77 -28.12 -12.81
CA TYR A 545 -5.50 -26.96 -13.66
C TYR A 545 -5.29 -25.68 -12.85
N LEU A 546 -6.10 -25.47 -11.81
CA LEU A 546 -5.97 -24.34 -10.89
C LEU A 546 -4.69 -24.48 -10.06
N ASN A 547 -4.42 -25.69 -9.56
CA ASN A 547 -3.20 -26.00 -8.82
C ASN A 547 -1.93 -25.74 -9.65
N ALA A 548 -1.91 -26.18 -10.92
CA ALA A 548 -0.79 -25.97 -11.82
C ALA A 548 -0.55 -24.47 -12.10
N PHE A 549 -1.62 -23.69 -12.28
CA PHE A 549 -1.51 -22.25 -12.47
C PHE A 549 -0.97 -21.54 -11.23
N ASP A 550 -1.39 -21.96 -10.03
CA ASP A 550 -0.86 -21.43 -8.78
C ASP A 550 0.64 -21.66 -8.63
N ALA A 551 1.10 -22.89 -8.89
CA ALA A 551 2.51 -23.23 -8.87
C ALA A 551 3.33 -22.36 -9.83
N GLU A 552 2.87 -22.20 -11.07
CA GLU A 552 3.55 -21.37 -12.06
C GLU A 552 3.57 -19.89 -11.66
N MET A 553 2.46 -19.36 -11.12
CA MET A 553 2.36 -17.99 -10.62
C MET A 553 3.40 -17.70 -9.52
N ASN A 554 3.53 -18.58 -8.54
CA ASN A 554 4.49 -18.45 -7.43
C ASN A 554 5.94 -18.62 -7.89
N ASN A 555 6.20 -19.55 -8.82
CA ASN A 555 7.54 -19.77 -9.38
C ASN A 555 8.01 -18.61 -10.24
N LEU A 556 7.12 -18.01 -11.03
CA LEU A 556 7.41 -16.80 -11.79
C LEU A 556 7.65 -15.60 -10.88
N GLU A 557 6.92 -15.47 -9.78
CA GLU A 557 7.24 -14.44 -8.79
C GLU A 557 8.63 -14.67 -8.22
N SER A 558 8.98 -15.92 -7.91
CA SER A 558 10.31 -16.25 -7.41
C SER A 558 11.43 -15.89 -8.39
N LYS A 559 11.15 -15.90 -9.71
CA LYS A 559 12.08 -15.51 -10.78
C LYS A 559 12.15 -13.98 -10.99
N TYR A 560 11.00 -13.31 -11.06
CA TYR A 560 10.91 -11.89 -11.45
C TYR A 560 10.75 -10.92 -10.26
N LYS A 561 10.49 -11.44 -9.07
CA LYS A 561 10.47 -10.74 -7.78
C LYS A 561 9.54 -9.52 -7.74
N TRP A 562 8.33 -9.65 -8.28
CA TRP A 562 7.41 -8.51 -8.33
C TRP A 562 6.83 -8.12 -6.96
N LEU A 563 6.71 -9.04 -6.01
CA LEU A 563 6.23 -8.71 -4.67
C LEU A 563 7.24 -7.85 -3.91
N SER A 564 8.54 -8.12 -4.08
CA SER A 564 9.65 -7.30 -3.55
C SER A 564 9.90 -6.02 -4.36
N ALA A 565 9.34 -5.90 -5.56
CA ALA A 565 9.48 -4.69 -6.36
C ALA A 565 8.66 -3.56 -5.72
N PRO A 566 9.30 -2.45 -5.26
CA PRO A 566 8.55 -1.35 -4.69
C PRO A 566 7.58 -0.76 -5.72
N GLN A 567 6.43 -0.24 -5.28
CA GLN A 567 5.56 0.51 -6.19
C GLN A 567 6.28 1.79 -6.70
N VAL A 568 7.18 2.34 -5.86
CA VAL A 568 8.00 3.53 -6.11
C VAL A 568 9.42 3.30 -5.55
N SER A 569 10.48 3.41 -6.37
CA SER A 569 11.86 3.29 -5.84
C SER A 569 12.32 4.55 -5.10
N PRO A 570 12.91 4.46 -3.89
CA PRO A 570 13.57 5.58 -3.23
C PRO A 570 14.88 5.95 -3.94
N ILE A 571 15.33 7.20 -3.72
CA ILE A 571 16.63 7.69 -4.17
C ILE A 571 17.71 7.10 -3.26
N VAL A 572 18.49 6.14 -3.75
CA VAL A 572 19.74 5.74 -3.10
C VAL A 572 20.88 6.58 -3.70
N GLY A 573 21.54 7.40 -2.88
CA GLY A 573 22.76 8.13 -3.28
C GLY A 573 22.58 9.53 -3.89
N GLY A 574 21.42 10.17 -3.79
CA GLY A 574 21.24 11.60 -4.10
C GLY A 574 21.40 12.01 -5.57
N LYS A 575 21.50 11.06 -6.51
CA LYS A 575 21.70 11.31 -7.96
C LYS A 575 20.96 10.30 -8.86
N GLY A 576 19.66 10.09 -8.64
CA GLY A 576 18.84 9.21 -9.48
C GLY A 576 17.38 9.64 -9.53
N MET A 577 16.71 9.37 -10.65
CA MET A 577 15.28 9.63 -10.87
C MET A 577 14.43 8.49 -10.28
N LEU A 578 13.31 8.86 -9.63
CA LEU A 578 12.29 7.94 -9.12
C LEU A 578 11.83 7.02 -10.27
N THR A 579 12.11 5.71 -10.18
CA THR A 579 11.60 4.73 -11.13
C THR A 579 10.35 4.08 -10.53
N LEU A 580 9.19 4.27 -11.15
CA LEU A 580 7.95 3.56 -10.83
C LEU A 580 8.14 2.11 -11.24
N LYS A 581 8.21 1.22 -10.27
CA LYS A 581 8.38 -0.21 -10.50
C LYS A 581 7.05 -0.94 -10.58
N ALA A 582 5.92 -0.28 -10.28
CA ALA A 582 4.58 -0.67 -10.72
C ALA A 582 3.80 0.53 -11.29
N PHE A 583 3.15 0.39 -12.44
CA PHE A 583 2.38 1.47 -13.10
C PHE A 583 1.16 0.92 -13.82
N VAL A 584 -0.04 1.34 -13.39
CA VAL A 584 -1.29 0.99 -14.09
C VAL A 584 -1.50 1.94 -15.27
N SER A 585 -1.25 1.44 -16.49
CA SER A 585 -1.45 2.22 -17.71
C SER A 585 -2.91 2.24 -18.14
N LEU A 586 -3.68 1.17 -17.90
CA LEU A 586 -5.06 1.08 -18.35
C LEU A 586 -5.97 0.43 -17.31
N LYS A 587 -7.17 0.99 -17.18
CA LYS A 587 -8.32 0.47 -16.44
C LYS A 587 -9.58 0.86 -17.22
N HIS A 588 -9.87 0.09 -18.26
CA HIS A 588 -10.89 0.45 -19.25
C HIS A 588 -12.24 -0.17 -18.88
N GLU A 589 -13.23 0.66 -18.57
CA GLU A 589 -14.55 0.21 -18.12
C GLU A 589 -15.41 -0.42 -19.22
N GLY A 590 -15.23 0.01 -20.48
CA GLY A 590 -15.96 -0.56 -21.63
C GLY A 590 -15.50 -1.99 -21.88
N ASP A 591 -14.31 -2.11 -22.45
CA ASP A 591 -13.62 -3.37 -22.76
C ASP A 591 -13.26 -4.27 -21.55
N LYS A 592 -13.50 -3.82 -20.32
CA LYS A 592 -13.15 -4.53 -19.07
C LYS A 592 -11.69 -5.02 -19.02
N VAL A 593 -10.76 -4.11 -19.32
CA VAL A 593 -9.32 -4.41 -19.40
C VAL A 593 -8.52 -3.66 -18.36
N ILE A 594 -7.63 -4.38 -17.67
CA ILE A 594 -6.64 -3.82 -16.76
C ILE A 594 -5.25 -4.10 -17.31
N VAL A 595 -4.44 -3.06 -17.48
CA VAL A 595 -3.03 -3.17 -17.86
C VAL A 595 -2.17 -2.44 -16.87
N PHE A 596 -1.11 -3.10 -16.42
CA PHE A 596 -0.05 -2.47 -15.66
C PHE A 596 1.31 -3.10 -15.91
N GLU A 597 2.37 -2.34 -15.65
CA GLU A 597 3.72 -2.87 -15.57
C GLU A 597 4.09 -3.09 -14.10
N ARG A 598 4.78 -4.18 -13.74
CA ARG A 598 5.41 -4.34 -12.43
C ARG A 598 6.70 -5.16 -12.54
N ALA A 599 7.78 -4.71 -11.89
CA ALA A 599 9.09 -5.38 -11.92
C ALA A 599 9.66 -5.64 -13.34
N GLY A 600 9.40 -4.73 -14.27
CA GLY A 600 9.82 -4.87 -15.67
C GLY A 600 8.97 -5.85 -16.49
N LEU A 601 7.92 -6.42 -15.89
CA LEU A 601 6.92 -7.21 -16.58
C LEU A 601 5.73 -6.36 -16.97
N LEU A 602 5.11 -6.68 -18.11
CA LEU A 602 3.81 -6.16 -18.53
C LEU A 602 2.72 -7.17 -18.19
N PHE A 603 1.68 -6.76 -17.49
CA PHE A 603 0.50 -7.56 -17.16
C PHE A 603 -0.72 -7.02 -17.89
N ILE A 604 -1.47 -7.92 -18.52
CA ILE A 604 -2.71 -7.60 -19.25
C ILE A 604 -3.79 -8.54 -18.75
N PHE A 605 -4.83 -8.01 -18.11
CA PHE A 605 -6.00 -8.77 -17.68
C PHE A 605 -7.20 -8.36 -18.52
N ASN A 606 -7.83 -9.34 -19.16
CA ASN A 606 -8.98 -9.11 -20.01
C ASN A 606 -10.21 -9.89 -19.53
N CYS A 607 -11.27 -9.17 -19.15
CA CYS A 607 -12.53 -9.77 -18.73
C CYS A 607 -13.57 -9.91 -19.85
N GLU A 608 -13.33 -9.40 -21.07
CA GLU A 608 -14.29 -9.48 -22.19
C GLU A 608 -13.61 -9.70 -23.56
N LEU A 609 -14.21 -10.46 -24.48
CA LEU A 609 -13.60 -10.67 -25.80
C LEU A 609 -13.76 -9.44 -26.70
N TRP A 610 -12.66 -8.97 -27.27
CA TRP A 610 -12.62 -8.02 -28.40
C TRP A 610 -12.35 -8.74 -29.74
N GLU A 611 -12.86 -8.18 -30.84
CA GLU A 611 -12.65 -8.71 -32.20
C GLU A 611 -11.40 -8.14 -32.90
N ASP A 612 -10.83 -7.05 -32.37
CA ASP A 612 -9.75 -6.27 -32.98
C ASP A 612 -8.42 -6.36 -32.21
N ASP A 613 -7.35 -5.96 -32.89
CA ASP A 613 -6.02 -5.84 -32.28
C ASP A 613 -5.99 -4.77 -31.18
N TYR A 614 -5.40 -5.08 -30.02
CA TYR A 614 -5.38 -4.14 -28.90
C TYR A 614 -4.01 -3.50 -28.65
N ARG A 615 -4.01 -2.19 -28.42
CA ARG A 615 -2.79 -1.43 -28.14
C ARG A 615 -2.57 -1.28 -26.65
N VAL A 616 -1.38 -1.64 -26.22
CA VAL A 616 -0.98 -1.59 -24.81
C VAL A 616 0.28 -0.76 -24.64
N GLY A 617 0.21 0.24 -23.76
CA GLY A 617 1.34 1.13 -23.47
C GLY A 617 2.40 0.45 -22.60
N VAL A 618 3.69 0.66 -22.93
CA VAL A 618 4.87 0.18 -22.20
C VAL A 618 5.96 1.25 -22.14
N ASP A 619 6.75 1.29 -21.07
CA ASP A 619 7.79 2.33 -20.94
C ASP A 619 9.10 1.98 -21.63
N VAL A 620 9.49 0.71 -21.59
CA VAL A 620 10.76 0.25 -22.17
C VAL A 620 10.51 -0.20 -23.61
N PRO A 621 11.17 0.41 -24.61
CA PRO A 621 11.09 -0.08 -25.98
C PRO A 621 11.82 -1.41 -26.11
N GLY A 622 11.38 -2.25 -27.03
CA GLY A 622 12.07 -3.46 -27.39
C GLY A 622 11.13 -4.55 -27.89
N LYS A 623 11.52 -5.78 -27.57
CA LYS A 623 10.83 -7.00 -27.94
C LYS A 623 10.37 -7.72 -26.68
N TYR A 624 9.08 -8.03 -26.66
CA TYR A 624 8.38 -8.69 -25.57
C TYR A 624 7.97 -10.10 -26.00
N HIS A 625 7.99 -11.05 -25.06
CA HIS A 625 7.52 -12.42 -25.26
C HIS A 625 6.71 -12.87 -24.05
N VAL A 626 5.79 -13.82 -24.26
CA VAL A 626 4.90 -14.34 -23.22
C VAL A 626 5.69 -15.19 -22.23
N VAL A 627 5.54 -14.90 -20.94
CA VAL A 627 6.14 -15.69 -19.84
C VAL A 627 5.10 -16.43 -19.00
N LEU A 628 3.85 -15.97 -19.03
CA LEU A 628 2.70 -16.67 -18.46
C LEU A 628 1.47 -16.36 -19.29
N ASN A 629 0.70 -17.40 -19.60
CA ASN A 629 -0.57 -17.31 -20.29
C ASN A 629 -1.60 -18.17 -19.55
N SER A 630 -2.60 -17.53 -18.94
CA SER A 630 -3.65 -18.27 -18.23
C SER A 630 -4.56 -19.10 -19.15
N ASP A 631 -4.52 -18.88 -20.46
CA ASP A 631 -5.30 -19.60 -21.47
C ASP A 631 -4.63 -20.89 -21.97
N GLU A 632 -3.47 -21.28 -21.44
CA GLU A 632 -2.85 -22.57 -21.80
C GLU A 632 -3.73 -23.76 -21.34
N LYS A 633 -3.78 -24.84 -22.14
CA LYS A 633 -4.50 -26.08 -21.80
C LYS A 633 -4.01 -26.72 -20.50
N ARG A 634 -2.72 -26.59 -20.17
CA ARG A 634 -2.18 -27.07 -18.88
C ARG A 634 -2.78 -26.36 -17.67
N PHE A 635 -3.47 -25.24 -17.89
CA PHE A 635 -4.22 -24.48 -16.88
C PHE A 635 -5.73 -24.52 -17.15
N GLY A 636 -6.23 -25.43 -17.99
CA GLY A 636 -7.64 -25.54 -18.33
C GLY A 636 -8.16 -24.41 -19.23
N GLY A 637 -7.28 -23.76 -19.99
CA GLY A 637 -7.64 -22.79 -21.02
C GLY A 637 -7.76 -23.40 -22.42
N HIS A 638 -7.83 -22.55 -23.45
CA HIS A 638 -8.19 -22.93 -24.82
C HIS A 638 -7.03 -22.89 -25.83
N ASP A 639 -5.81 -22.60 -25.38
CA ASP A 639 -4.59 -22.45 -26.19
C ASP A 639 -4.77 -21.47 -27.36
N ARG A 640 -5.48 -20.36 -27.14
CA ARG A 640 -5.70 -19.43 -28.25
C ARG A 640 -4.44 -18.61 -28.53
N ILE A 641 -3.72 -18.19 -27.49
CA ILE A 641 -2.57 -17.29 -27.63
C ILE A 641 -1.30 -18.07 -28.00
N ASP A 642 -0.60 -17.61 -29.04
CA ASP A 642 0.70 -18.16 -29.44
C ASP A 642 1.81 -17.64 -28.52
N ASN A 643 2.27 -18.51 -27.60
CA ASN A 643 3.34 -18.21 -26.66
C ASN A 643 4.72 -18.02 -27.32
N SER A 644 4.90 -18.45 -28.59
CA SER A 644 6.14 -18.24 -29.35
C SER A 644 6.20 -16.88 -30.06
N GLY A 645 5.08 -16.14 -30.06
CA GLY A 645 4.95 -14.85 -30.70
C GLY A 645 5.89 -13.79 -30.13
N GLU A 646 6.36 -12.91 -31.01
CA GLU A 646 7.21 -11.78 -30.67
C GLU A 646 6.44 -10.47 -30.79
N TYR A 647 6.47 -9.66 -29.73
CA TYR A 647 5.69 -8.44 -29.61
C TYR A 647 6.62 -7.24 -29.62
N PHE A 648 6.56 -6.46 -30.70
CA PHE A 648 7.45 -5.33 -30.92
C PHE A 648 6.80 -4.01 -30.48
N THR A 649 7.59 -3.17 -29.82
CA THR A 649 7.13 -1.83 -29.43
C THR A 649 7.27 -0.82 -30.57
N THR A 650 6.28 0.06 -30.68
CA THR A 650 6.31 1.27 -31.51
C THR A 650 6.59 2.49 -30.61
N PRO A 651 7.56 3.36 -30.97
CA PRO A 651 7.93 4.53 -30.19
C PRO A 651 6.91 5.67 -30.34
N MET A 652 5.77 5.50 -29.69
CA MET A 652 4.66 6.44 -29.68
C MET A 652 3.96 6.36 -28.33
N GLU A 653 3.59 7.52 -27.78
CA GLU A 653 2.92 7.57 -26.49
C GLU A 653 1.54 6.91 -26.56
N TRP A 654 1.25 6.05 -25.58
CA TRP A 654 -0.06 5.44 -25.40
C TRP A 654 -0.33 5.22 -23.91
N ASN A 655 -1.49 5.65 -23.41
CA ASN A 655 -1.90 5.46 -22.01
C ASN A 655 -0.83 5.90 -20.97
N GLY A 656 -0.16 7.03 -21.23
CA GLY A 656 0.87 7.59 -20.36
C GLY A 656 2.20 6.82 -20.34
N ARG A 657 2.45 5.96 -21.33
CA ARG A 657 3.72 5.22 -21.53
C ARG A 657 4.38 5.66 -22.83
N LYS A 658 5.71 5.63 -22.88
CA LYS A 658 6.52 6.15 -24.01
C LYS A 658 6.38 5.36 -25.31
N ASN A 659 6.02 4.09 -25.21
CA ASN A 659 5.88 3.18 -26.34
C ASN A 659 4.54 2.44 -26.21
N TRP A 660 4.14 1.77 -27.28
CA TRP A 660 3.06 0.77 -27.22
C TRP A 660 3.41 -0.46 -28.04
N LEU A 661 2.86 -1.61 -27.66
CA LEU A 661 2.88 -2.82 -28.46
C LEU A 661 1.45 -3.29 -28.75
N GLN A 662 1.30 -4.04 -29.84
CA GLN A 662 0.01 -4.61 -30.24
C GLN A 662 -0.08 -6.03 -29.68
N VAL A 663 -1.13 -6.33 -28.93
CA VAL A 663 -1.46 -7.70 -28.55
C VAL A 663 -2.62 -8.18 -29.43
N LEU A 664 -2.40 -9.29 -30.12
CA LEU A 664 -3.43 -9.96 -30.91
C LEU A 664 -4.32 -10.78 -29.98
N ASN A 665 -5.64 -10.60 -30.09
CA ASN A 665 -6.57 -11.64 -29.67
C ASN A 665 -6.91 -12.52 -30.87
N VAL A 666 -7.17 -13.77 -30.59
CA VAL A 666 -7.11 -14.85 -31.56
C VAL A 666 -8.45 -14.90 -32.27
N LYS A 667 -8.43 -14.71 -33.58
CA LYS A 667 -9.60 -14.90 -34.46
C LYS A 667 -10.17 -16.31 -34.26
N VAL A 668 -11.28 -16.43 -33.55
CA VAL A 668 -12.13 -17.62 -33.66
C VAL A 668 -13.06 -17.38 -34.86
N SER A 669 -12.88 -18.19 -35.89
CA SER A 669 -13.77 -18.21 -37.05
C SER A 669 -15.15 -18.70 -36.61
N ALA A 670 -16.18 -17.96 -37.00
CA ALA A 670 -17.56 -18.08 -36.55
C ALA A 670 -18.16 -19.49 -36.66
N PHE A 671 -18.86 -19.92 -35.60
CA PHE A 671 -20.15 -20.58 -35.72
C PHE A 671 -21.04 -20.32 -34.49
N ALA A 672 -22.23 -19.76 -34.76
CA ALA A 672 -23.50 -19.78 -34.00
C ALA A 672 -23.77 -18.82 -32.81
N GLU A 673 -24.66 -17.87 -33.11
CA GLU A 673 -25.89 -17.46 -32.38
C GLU A 673 -25.90 -17.06 -30.89
N ARG A 674 -26.36 -15.81 -30.68
CA ARG A 674 -27.05 -15.20 -29.51
C ARG A 674 -27.38 -16.15 -28.34
N ALA A 675 -26.62 -16.01 -27.25
CA ALA A 675 -27.09 -16.09 -25.87
C ALA A 675 -26.09 -15.39 -24.94
N CYS A 676 -26.57 -14.74 -23.88
CA CYS A 676 -25.74 -14.13 -22.83
C CYS A 676 -24.73 -15.12 -22.25
N SER A 677 -23.44 -14.94 -22.53
CA SER A 677 -22.35 -15.61 -21.82
C SER A 677 -21.04 -14.86 -22.09
N ILE A 678 -20.49 -14.17 -21.10
CA ILE A 678 -19.17 -13.55 -21.19
C ILE A 678 -18.10 -14.65 -21.08
N ASP A 679 -17.32 -14.80 -22.15
CA ASP A 679 -16.14 -15.67 -22.22
C ASP A 679 -14.94 -14.88 -21.63
N VAL A 680 -14.75 -14.92 -20.31
CA VAL A 680 -13.66 -14.18 -19.60
C VAL A 680 -12.35 -14.95 -19.71
N ARG A 681 -11.44 -14.62 -20.64
CA ARG A 681 -10.19 -15.41 -20.78
C ARG A 681 -9.01 -14.65 -21.41
N ALA A 682 -8.03 -14.32 -20.56
CA ALA A 682 -6.57 -14.49 -20.73
C ALA A 682 -5.80 -13.43 -19.93
N THR A 683 -4.72 -13.84 -19.26
CA THR A 683 -3.71 -12.92 -18.74
C THR A 683 -2.39 -13.23 -19.39
N VAL A 684 -1.79 -12.24 -20.05
CA VAL A 684 -0.48 -12.40 -20.69
C VAL A 684 0.52 -11.54 -19.95
N CYS A 685 1.56 -12.19 -19.43
CA CYS A 685 2.70 -11.51 -18.84
C CYS A 685 3.84 -11.47 -19.86
N PHE A 686 4.45 -10.30 -20.09
CA PHE A 686 5.58 -10.18 -21.00
C PHE A 686 6.87 -9.70 -20.33
N THR A 687 8.03 -10.12 -20.84
CA THR A 687 9.35 -9.62 -20.42
C THR A 687 10.18 -9.17 -21.63
N SER A 688 11.06 -8.18 -21.44
CA SER A 688 11.94 -7.66 -22.50
C SER A 688 13.30 -8.36 -22.54
N MET A 689 13.81 -8.63 -23.75
CA MET A 689 15.22 -9.03 -23.93
C MET A 689 16.09 -7.78 -24.11
N SER A 690 16.92 -7.44 -23.14
CA SER A 690 17.98 -6.45 -23.32
C SER A 690 19.26 -7.14 -23.81
N SER A 691 19.51 -7.07 -25.13
CA SER A 691 20.88 -7.03 -25.62
C SER A 691 21.44 -5.64 -25.31
N ILE A 692 22.50 -5.58 -24.52
CA ILE A 692 23.27 -4.37 -24.29
C ILE A 692 23.85 -3.92 -25.64
N THR A 693 23.22 -2.95 -26.29
CA THR A 693 23.84 -2.15 -27.33
C THR A 693 23.49 -0.68 -27.09
N SER A 694 24.54 0.11 -26.85
CA SER A 694 24.50 1.54 -26.56
C SER A 694 23.87 2.34 -27.70
N SER A 695 22.86 3.15 -27.40
CA SER A 695 22.57 4.36 -28.18
C SER A 695 22.93 5.57 -27.33
N THR A 696 24.07 6.18 -27.65
CA THR A 696 24.55 7.45 -27.11
C THR A 696 23.62 8.60 -27.54
N MET A 697 23.00 9.30 -26.59
CA MET A 697 22.63 10.71 -26.77
C MET A 697 23.83 11.62 -26.41
N PRO A 698 24.00 12.79 -27.03
CA PRO A 698 25.23 13.59 -26.90
C PRO A 698 25.29 14.27 -25.53
N PHE A 699 26.32 13.93 -24.75
CA PHE A 699 26.71 14.55 -23.46
C PHE A 699 26.65 16.10 -23.46
N LEU A 700 26.90 16.73 -24.61
CA LEU A 700 26.87 18.19 -24.81
C LEU A 700 25.47 18.81 -24.61
N GLU A 701 24.39 18.12 -24.99
CA GLU A 701 23.03 18.65 -24.84
C GLU A 701 22.60 18.66 -23.37
N THR A 702 22.97 17.61 -22.62
CA THR A 702 22.72 17.51 -21.18
C THR A 702 23.53 18.55 -20.39
N LEU A 703 24.76 18.83 -20.82
CA LEU A 703 25.61 19.84 -20.19
C LEU A 703 25.08 21.27 -20.43
N ASN A 704 24.62 21.56 -21.65
CA ASN A 704 24.03 22.87 -21.98
C ASN A 704 22.77 23.17 -21.15
N GLY A 705 21.88 22.17 -20.98
CA GLY A 705 20.66 22.32 -20.17
C GLY A 705 20.90 22.56 -18.67
N LEU A 706 22.07 22.18 -18.14
CA LEU A 706 22.45 22.44 -16.74
C LEU A 706 23.06 23.84 -16.54
N ILE A 707 23.70 24.39 -17.58
CA ILE A 707 24.41 25.67 -17.51
C ILE A 707 23.47 26.86 -17.75
N GLU A 708 22.49 26.71 -18.63
CA GLU A 708 21.56 27.77 -19.04
C GLU A 708 20.82 28.48 -17.88
N PRO A 709 20.23 27.78 -16.88
CA PRO A 709 19.62 28.44 -15.72
C PRO A 709 20.62 29.25 -14.88
N LEU A 710 21.87 28.76 -14.75
CA LEU A 710 22.91 29.45 -13.99
C LEU A 710 23.39 30.73 -14.72
N LEU A 711 23.49 30.68 -16.04
CA LEU A 711 23.78 31.86 -16.87
C LEU A 711 22.67 32.90 -16.79
N PHE A 712 21.40 32.49 -16.81
CA PHE A 712 20.26 33.40 -16.70
C PHE A 712 20.19 34.09 -15.33
N ILE A 713 20.45 33.35 -14.24
CA ILE A 713 20.57 33.92 -12.89
C ILE A 713 21.76 34.88 -12.80
N GLY A 714 22.90 34.50 -13.35
CA GLY A 714 24.10 35.36 -13.40
C GLY A 714 23.85 36.67 -14.16
N LEU A 715 23.15 36.59 -15.29
CA LEU A 715 22.74 37.75 -16.07
C LEU A 715 21.75 38.63 -15.29
N SER A 716 20.79 38.07 -14.55
CA SER A 716 19.88 38.87 -13.72
C SER A 716 20.64 39.60 -12.60
N LEU A 717 21.56 38.91 -11.93
CA LEU A 717 22.37 39.47 -10.85
C LEU A 717 23.30 40.59 -11.32
N SER A 718 23.76 40.59 -12.57
CA SER A 718 24.61 41.67 -13.10
C SER A 718 23.90 43.03 -13.17
N TYR A 719 22.56 43.08 -13.06
CA TYR A 719 21.80 44.33 -13.03
C TYR A 719 21.58 44.88 -11.60
N VAL A 720 21.89 44.11 -10.55
CA VAL A 720 21.77 44.57 -9.15
C VAL A 720 22.57 45.86 -8.88
N PRO A 721 23.84 46.01 -9.32
CA PRO A 721 24.60 47.24 -9.11
C PRO A 721 23.97 48.47 -9.77
N SER A 722 23.41 48.32 -10.98
CA SER A 722 22.73 49.41 -11.70
C SER A 722 21.45 49.86 -10.98
N THR A 723 20.68 48.91 -10.44
CA THR A 723 19.48 49.18 -9.65
C THR A 723 19.83 49.88 -8.34
N ILE A 724 20.88 49.44 -7.64
CA ILE A 724 21.37 50.11 -6.42
C ILE A 724 21.77 51.56 -6.74
N SER A 725 22.51 51.79 -7.83
CA SER A 725 22.91 53.13 -8.27
C SER A 725 21.71 54.03 -8.56
N GLN A 726 20.67 53.49 -9.21
CA GLN A 726 19.43 54.21 -9.48
C GLN A 726 18.70 54.60 -8.18
N VAL A 727 18.57 53.68 -7.23
CA VAL A 727 17.94 53.93 -5.92
C VAL A 727 18.65 55.06 -5.16
N PHE A 728 19.99 55.06 -5.14
CA PHE A 728 20.77 56.13 -4.51
C PHE A 728 20.64 57.47 -5.25
N ARG A 729 20.58 57.46 -6.59
CA ARG A 729 20.43 58.66 -7.41
C ARG A 729 19.05 59.31 -7.24
N GLU A 730 18.01 58.50 -7.10
CA GLU A 730 16.63 58.96 -6.88
C GLU A 730 16.32 59.34 -5.42
N ARG A 731 17.28 59.17 -4.49
CA ARG A 731 17.15 59.46 -3.03
C ARG A 731 15.87 58.88 -2.39
N ARG A 732 15.41 57.72 -2.84
CA ARG A 732 14.23 57.04 -2.29
C ARG A 732 14.63 56.11 -1.15
N LEU A 733 13.85 56.10 -0.05
CA LEU A 733 13.83 54.97 0.89
C LEU A 733 12.99 53.87 0.26
N VAL A 734 13.61 52.74 -0.04
CA VAL A 734 12.99 51.70 -0.88
C VAL A 734 12.86 50.43 -0.04
N SER A 735 11.63 49.93 0.09
CA SER A 735 11.39 48.60 0.67
C SER A 735 12.01 47.52 -0.21
N TRP A 736 12.24 46.33 0.34
CA TRP A 736 12.75 45.20 -0.45
C TRP A 736 11.86 44.92 -1.68
N ASP A 737 10.54 45.03 -1.53
CA ASP A 737 9.59 44.81 -2.62
C ASP A 737 9.73 45.86 -3.73
N GLN A 738 9.92 47.13 -3.35
CA GLN A 738 10.16 48.20 -4.32
C GLN A 738 11.55 48.07 -4.99
N PHE A 739 12.56 47.57 -4.28
CA PHE A 739 13.88 47.29 -4.85
C PHE A 739 13.82 46.13 -5.85
N GLN A 740 13.12 45.04 -5.50
CA GLN A 740 12.87 43.92 -6.41
C GLN A 740 12.10 44.38 -7.66
N PHE A 741 11.11 45.25 -7.50
CA PHE A 741 10.36 45.81 -8.60
C PHE A 741 11.23 46.65 -9.56
N LEU A 742 12.09 47.52 -9.02
CA LEU A 742 13.04 48.30 -9.82
C LEU A 742 14.09 47.43 -10.50
N TRP A 743 14.60 46.40 -9.80
CA TRP A 743 15.56 45.46 -10.35
C TRP A 743 14.96 44.65 -11.51
N PHE A 744 13.74 44.14 -11.31
CA PHE A 744 12.98 43.45 -12.34
C PHE A 744 12.78 44.34 -13.58
N GLY A 745 12.37 45.59 -13.39
CA GLY A 745 12.21 46.55 -14.49
C GLY A 745 13.52 46.85 -15.23
N ASN A 746 14.64 47.04 -14.52
CA ASN A 746 15.96 47.28 -15.12
C ASN A 746 16.45 46.09 -15.96
N PHE A 747 16.30 44.88 -15.43
CA PHE A 747 16.67 43.64 -16.11
C PHE A 747 15.85 43.43 -17.37
N TRP A 748 14.51 43.46 -17.26
CA TRP A 748 13.61 43.17 -18.38
C TRP A 748 13.56 44.27 -19.45
N ARG A 749 13.92 45.52 -19.13
CA ARG A 749 14.14 46.56 -20.15
C ARG A 749 15.20 46.16 -21.17
N THR A 750 16.24 45.45 -20.74
CA THR A 750 17.40 45.09 -21.57
C THR A 750 17.27 43.68 -22.16
N VAL A 751 16.79 42.73 -21.35
CA VAL A 751 16.64 41.32 -21.78
C VAL A 751 15.35 41.08 -22.56
N GLY A 752 14.31 41.89 -22.35
CA GLY A 752 13.02 41.77 -23.04
C GLY A 752 13.10 41.72 -24.56
N PRO A 753 13.81 42.65 -25.24
CA PRO A 753 14.00 42.60 -26.69
C PRO A 753 14.61 41.27 -27.19
N MET A 754 15.57 40.70 -26.46
CA MET A 754 16.19 39.42 -26.84
C MET A 754 15.22 38.24 -26.70
N VAL A 755 14.34 38.28 -25.69
CA VAL A 755 13.29 37.27 -25.49
C VAL A 755 12.21 37.36 -26.58
N ARG A 756 11.91 38.58 -27.06
CA ARG A 756 11.03 38.77 -28.23
C ARG A 756 11.63 38.08 -29.47
N ASP A 757 12.89 38.37 -29.81
CA ASP A 757 13.54 37.82 -31.01
C ASP A 757 13.55 36.28 -30.99
N GLY A 758 13.76 35.68 -29.81
CA GLY A 758 13.72 34.21 -29.63
C GLY A 758 12.31 33.60 -29.64
N ALA A 759 11.27 34.38 -29.34
CA ALA A 759 9.88 33.91 -29.26
C ALA A 759 9.04 34.24 -30.51
N GLU A 760 9.52 35.11 -31.38
CA GLU A 760 8.76 35.65 -32.53
C GLU A 760 8.26 34.55 -33.48
N ALA A 761 9.08 33.53 -33.74
CA ALA A 761 8.73 32.39 -34.58
C ALA A 761 7.52 31.58 -34.06
N ARG A 762 7.20 31.69 -32.76
CA ARG A 762 6.03 31.04 -32.14
C ARG A 762 4.89 32.02 -31.93
N VAL A 763 5.16 33.28 -31.58
CA VAL A 763 4.12 34.26 -31.30
C VAL A 763 3.40 34.72 -32.58
N VAL A 764 4.10 34.88 -33.70
CA VAL A 764 3.46 35.31 -34.96
C VAL A 764 2.46 34.28 -35.49
N PRO A 765 2.77 32.97 -35.60
CA PRO A 765 1.78 31.95 -35.99
C PRO A 765 0.61 31.85 -35.00
N LEU A 766 0.86 31.98 -33.69
CA LEU A 766 -0.18 31.98 -32.66
C LEU A 766 -1.22 33.07 -32.89
N LEU A 767 -0.77 34.32 -33.07
CA LEU A 767 -1.69 35.45 -33.28
C LEU A 767 -2.38 35.38 -34.65
N GLN A 768 -1.90 34.55 -35.58
CA GLN A 768 -2.56 34.26 -36.85
C GLN A 768 -3.57 33.11 -36.77
N GLY A 769 -3.71 32.44 -35.63
CA GLY A 769 -4.57 31.26 -35.49
C GLY A 769 -3.95 30.00 -36.08
N ARG A 770 -2.65 30.03 -36.42
CA ARG A 770 -1.90 28.94 -37.06
C ARG A 770 -1.14 28.10 -36.04
N VAL A 771 -1.84 27.67 -34.99
CA VAL A 771 -1.29 26.78 -33.96
C VAL A 771 -2.28 25.65 -33.75
N ARG A 772 -1.75 24.43 -33.57
CA ARG A 772 -2.53 23.25 -33.18
C ARG A 772 -1.68 22.28 -32.39
N LEU A 773 -2.18 21.79 -31.26
CA LEU A 773 -1.52 20.81 -30.39
C LEU A 773 -0.05 21.17 -30.08
N GLY A 774 0.21 22.45 -29.81
CA GLY A 774 1.55 22.91 -29.44
C GLY A 774 2.52 23.04 -30.62
N THR A 775 2.04 23.01 -31.87
CA THR A 775 2.88 23.17 -33.06
C THR A 775 2.39 24.36 -33.90
N ALA A 776 3.31 25.18 -34.40
CA ALA A 776 2.98 26.21 -35.39
C ALA A 776 2.72 25.57 -36.76
N VAL A 777 1.55 25.80 -37.33
CA VAL A 777 1.16 25.29 -38.65
C VAL A 777 1.73 26.23 -39.73
N PRO A 778 2.51 25.73 -40.71
CA PRO A 778 3.06 26.57 -41.78
C PRO A 778 1.98 27.36 -42.57
N PRO A 779 2.30 28.52 -43.17
CA PRO A 779 1.33 29.33 -43.92
C PRO A 779 0.68 28.61 -45.12
N ASP A 780 1.35 27.59 -45.65
CA ASP A 780 0.96 26.71 -46.76
C ASP A 780 0.44 25.34 -46.29
N GLY A 781 0.35 25.11 -44.98
CA GLY A 781 -0.13 23.88 -44.36
C GLY A 781 -1.66 23.72 -44.40
N ASP A 782 -2.16 22.56 -43.95
CA ASP A 782 -3.59 22.27 -43.87
C ASP A 782 -4.29 23.22 -42.89
N SER A 783 -5.10 24.13 -43.43
CA SER A 783 -5.86 25.12 -42.65
C SER A 783 -7.19 24.59 -42.11
N ARG A 784 -7.56 23.34 -42.44
CA ARG A 784 -8.85 22.76 -42.01
C ARG A 784 -8.90 22.65 -40.48
N GLY A 785 -9.89 23.31 -39.89
CA GLY A 785 -10.14 23.28 -38.46
C GLY A 785 -9.20 24.14 -37.62
N LEU A 786 -8.48 25.10 -38.21
CA LEU A 786 -7.80 26.15 -37.44
C LEU A 786 -8.78 27.26 -37.03
N PRO A 787 -8.61 27.89 -35.86
CA PRO A 787 -9.39 29.08 -35.52
C PRO A 787 -8.91 30.30 -36.34
N PRO A 788 -9.78 31.31 -36.56
CA PRO A 788 -9.36 32.64 -36.99
C PRO A 788 -8.34 33.27 -36.03
N GLY A 789 -7.38 34.01 -36.58
CA GLY A 789 -6.39 34.78 -35.82
C GLY A 789 -6.97 36.02 -35.13
N VAL A 790 -6.13 36.70 -34.35
CA VAL A 790 -6.48 37.87 -33.53
C VAL A 790 -7.04 39.03 -34.36
N GLY A 791 -8.24 39.52 -34.04
CA GLY A 791 -8.85 40.70 -34.68
C GLY A 791 -9.92 41.34 -33.81
N GLY A 792 -10.47 42.48 -34.25
CA GLY A 792 -11.49 43.21 -33.48
C GLY A 792 -10.91 43.95 -32.26
N THR A 793 -11.61 43.90 -31.13
CA THR A 793 -11.15 44.51 -29.86
C THR A 793 -10.34 43.52 -29.03
N VAL A 794 -9.11 43.90 -28.66
CA VAL A 794 -8.12 43.01 -28.02
C VAL A 794 -7.70 43.53 -26.65
N ILE A 795 -7.54 42.63 -25.68
CA ILE A 795 -6.80 42.89 -24.44
C ILE A 795 -5.40 42.27 -24.57
N GLU A 796 -4.36 43.09 -24.44
CA GLU A 796 -2.98 42.64 -24.32
C GLU A 796 -2.55 42.76 -22.85
N VAL A 797 -2.19 41.63 -22.24
CA VAL A 797 -1.80 41.58 -20.83
C VAL A 797 -0.29 41.73 -20.70
N GLY A 798 0.15 42.72 -19.93
CA GLY A 798 1.57 42.94 -19.66
C GLY A 798 2.41 43.26 -20.91
N PRO A 799 2.05 44.27 -21.72
CA PRO A 799 2.80 44.63 -22.93
C PRO A 799 4.24 45.11 -22.63
N GLY A 800 4.56 45.43 -21.36
CA GLY A 800 5.87 45.90 -20.95
C GLY A 800 6.22 47.19 -21.68
N SER A 801 7.46 47.26 -22.17
CA SER A 801 7.93 48.36 -23.02
C SER A 801 7.34 48.34 -24.45
N GLY A 802 6.36 47.49 -24.74
CA GLY A 802 5.70 47.39 -26.05
C GLY A 802 6.34 46.40 -27.02
N MET A 803 6.79 45.25 -26.52
CA MET A 803 7.57 44.29 -27.31
C MET A 803 6.78 43.67 -28.46
N TRP A 804 5.48 43.44 -28.29
CA TRP A 804 4.63 42.80 -29.30
C TRP A 804 3.72 43.79 -30.04
N VAL A 805 3.78 45.08 -29.70
CA VAL A 805 2.90 46.15 -30.21
C VAL A 805 2.89 46.23 -31.73
N SER A 806 4.07 46.12 -32.36
CA SER A 806 4.19 46.15 -33.82
C SER A 806 3.38 45.06 -34.49
N ILE A 807 3.20 43.90 -33.85
CA ILE A 807 2.40 42.81 -34.42
C ILE A 807 0.96 43.27 -34.58
N TYR A 808 0.39 44.11 -33.72
CA TYR A 808 -1.00 44.55 -33.89
C TYR A 808 -1.23 45.50 -35.07
N GLY A 809 -0.17 46.08 -35.64
CA GLY A 809 -0.23 46.98 -36.80
C GLY A 809 -0.77 46.33 -38.07
N ASP A 810 -1.25 47.18 -39.00
CA ASP A 810 -1.90 46.73 -40.24
C ASP A 810 -0.93 45.97 -41.17
N GLN A 811 0.39 46.15 -41.02
CA GLN A 811 1.42 45.45 -41.80
C GLN A 811 1.47 43.92 -41.57
N TYR A 812 0.94 43.44 -40.44
CA TYR A 812 0.84 42.00 -40.13
C TYR A 812 -0.58 41.45 -40.37
N ALA A 813 -1.48 42.26 -40.93
CA ALA A 813 -2.81 41.82 -41.32
C ALA A 813 -2.74 41.07 -42.66
N THR A 814 -3.38 39.90 -42.73
CA THR A 814 -3.53 39.13 -43.96
C THR A 814 -4.87 39.48 -44.60
N LEU A 815 -4.97 40.68 -45.18
CA LEU A 815 -6.24 41.25 -45.67
C LEU A 815 -6.64 40.76 -47.07
N SER A 816 -7.94 40.47 -47.21
CA SER A 816 -8.76 40.98 -48.30
C SER A 816 -9.99 41.63 -47.65
N ASP A 817 -10.38 42.82 -48.10
CA ASP A 817 -11.45 43.65 -47.49
C ASP A 817 -12.87 43.06 -47.59
N THR A 818 -13.00 41.86 -48.16
CA THR A 818 -14.25 41.11 -48.32
C THR A 818 -14.23 39.75 -47.61
N VAL A 819 -13.22 39.46 -46.79
CA VAL A 819 -13.04 38.12 -46.21
C VAL A 819 -13.95 37.89 -45.00
N ASP A 820 -14.73 36.81 -45.11
CA ASP A 820 -15.53 36.24 -44.03
C ASP A 820 -14.65 35.90 -42.80
N LYS A 821 -15.07 36.33 -41.61
CA LYS A 821 -14.40 36.04 -40.32
C LYS A 821 -14.36 34.53 -40.01
N SER A 822 -15.00 33.70 -40.84
CA SER A 822 -15.00 32.24 -40.78
C SER A 822 -13.77 31.56 -41.37
N ILE A 823 -12.88 32.25 -42.10
CA ILE A 823 -11.72 31.60 -42.75
C ILE A 823 -10.66 31.18 -41.70
N PRO A 824 -10.39 29.86 -41.54
CA PRO A 824 -9.40 29.32 -40.60
C PRO A 824 -7.97 29.83 -40.82
N GLY A 825 -7.23 30.09 -39.73
CA GLY A 825 -5.78 30.27 -39.76
C GLY A 825 -5.26 31.58 -40.37
N LYS A 826 -6.12 32.62 -40.47
CA LYS A 826 -5.73 33.97 -40.91
C LYS A 826 -6.14 35.04 -39.91
N ARG A 827 -5.32 36.07 -39.79
CA ARG A 827 -5.56 37.21 -38.89
C ARG A 827 -6.34 38.31 -39.61
N THR A 828 -7.30 38.92 -38.91
CA THR A 828 -8.05 40.10 -39.38
C THR A 828 -7.53 41.39 -38.74
N ARG A 829 -8.01 42.55 -39.21
CA ARG A 829 -7.59 43.85 -38.68
C ARG A 829 -7.97 43.99 -37.19
N VAL A 830 -7.05 44.52 -36.40
CA VAL A 830 -7.31 44.87 -34.99
C VAL A 830 -7.82 46.30 -34.92
N GLU A 831 -9.03 46.44 -34.39
CA GLU A 831 -9.77 47.70 -34.33
C GLU A 831 -9.35 48.53 -33.12
N LYS A 832 -9.16 47.87 -31.97
CA LYS A 832 -8.75 48.50 -30.71
C LYS A 832 -7.94 47.55 -29.85
N VAL A 833 -6.92 48.05 -29.17
CA VAL A 833 -6.13 47.30 -28.18
C VAL A 833 -6.14 48.02 -26.85
N PHE A 834 -6.41 47.29 -25.77
CA PHE A 834 -6.22 47.73 -24.40
C PHE A 834 -5.00 47.02 -23.82
N GLY A 835 -3.90 47.75 -23.63
CA GLY A 835 -2.67 47.22 -23.04
C GLY A 835 -2.68 47.40 -21.53
N ILE A 836 -2.80 46.30 -20.77
CA ILE A 836 -2.87 46.33 -19.31
C ILE A 836 -1.44 46.34 -18.76
N GLU A 837 -0.96 47.51 -18.34
CA GLU A 837 0.43 47.71 -17.89
C GLU A 837 0.47 48.60 -16.63
N PRO A 838 0.60 48.01 -15.42
CA PRO A 838 0.66 48.78 -14.18
C PRO A 838 1.97 49.55 -13.99
N ASN A 839 3.06 49.18 -14.68
CA ASN A 839 4.36 49.82 -14.49
C ASN A 839 4.53 51.08 -15.34
N ALA A 840 4.37 52.25 -14.70
CA ALA A 840 4.53 53.55 -15.34
C ALA A 840 5.89 53.78 -16.01
N THR A 841 6.95 53.09 -15.58
CA THR A 841 8.28 53.22 -16.20
C THR A 841 8.35 52.68 -17.63
N HIS A 842 7.42 51.81 -18.00
CA HIS A 842 7.34 51.26 -19.36
C HIS A 842 6.51 52.12 -20.32
N HIS A 843 5.63 52.99 -19.80
CA HIS A 843 4.62 53.69 -20.60
C HIS A 843 5.22 54.60 -21.67
N ALA A 844 6.33 55.29 -21.38
CA ALA A 844 6.99 56.14 -22.36
C ALA A 844 7.55 55.35 -23.56
N ALA A 845 8.19 54.20 -23.30
CA ALA A 845 8.70 53.32 -24.34
C ALA A 845 7.57 52.63 -25.12
N LEU A 846 6.53 52.19 -24.39
CA LEU A 846 5.32 51.61 -24.97
C LEU A 846 4.63 52.61 -25.90
N GLN A 847 4.47 53.88 -25.49
CA GLN A 847 3.88 54.93 -26.30
C GLN A 847 4.70 55.21 -27.57
N SER A 848 6.03 55.25 -27.49
CA SER A 848 6.89 55.38 -28.69
C SER A 848 6.63 54.27 -29.70
N ARG A 849 6.57 53.01 -29.22
CA ARG A 849 6.35 51.84 -30.09
C ARG A 849 4.93 51.77 -30.64
N ILE A 850 3.94 52.30 -29.92
CA ILE A 850 2.57 52.46 -30.43
C ILE A 850 2.56 53.42 -31.62
N SER A 851 3.25 54.55 -31.51
CA SER A 851 3.33 55.53 -32.60
C SER A 851 4.16 55.00 -33.78
N GLU A 852 5.28 54.33 -33.53
CA GLU A 852 6.08 53.65 -34.56
C GLU A 852 5.29 52.58 -35.32
N ALA A 853 4.37 51.87 -34.64
CA ALA A 853 3.51 50.85 -35.23
C ALA A 853 2.27 51.41 -35.94
N GLY A 854 2.05 52.74 -35.94
CA GLY A 854 0.87 53.37 -36.54
C GLY A 854 -0.45 53.02 -35.83
N LEU A 855 -0.38 52.82 -34.50
CA LEU A 855 -1.51 52.43 -33.66
C LEU A 855 -2.04 53.58 -32.78
N ASP A 856 -1.59 54.82 -33.02
CA ASP A 856 -2.10 56.00 -32.34
C ASP A 856 -3.63 56.09 -32.48
N GLY A 857 -4.32 56.28 -31.35
CA GLY A 857 -5.79 56.29 -31.29
C GLY A 857 -6.48 54.91 -31.36
N ARG A 858 -5.75 53.83 -31.67
CA ARG A 858 -6.25 52.43 -31.63
C ARG A 858 -5.72 51.64 -30.45
N TYR A 859 -4.53 51.95 -29.96
CA TYR A 859 -3.94 51.32 -28.78
C TYR A 859 -4.09 52.26 -27.57
N THR A 860 -4.68 51.77 -26.49
CA THR A 860 -4.85 52.50 -25.22
C THR A 860 -4.09 51.78 -24.12
N ILE A 861 -3.16 52.48 -23.47
CA ILE A 861 -2.47 51.99 -22.27
C ILE A 861 -3.43 52.13 -21.09
N VAL A 862 -3.71 51.02 -20.40
CA VAL A 862 -4.55 50.98 -19.20
C VAL A 862 -3.60 50.82 -17.99
N PRO A 863 -3.35 51.88 -17.20
CA PRO A 863 -2.26 51.93 -16.24
C PRO A 863 -2.62 51.27 -14.90
N VAL A 864 -3.19 50.07 -14.94
CA VAL A 864 -3.63 49.29 -13.76
C VAL A 864 -3.24 47.82 -13.88
N GLY A 865 -3.29 47.08 -12.77
CA GLY A 865 -3.21 45.62 -12.77
C GLY A 865 -4.51 44.98 -13.26
N ILE A 866 -4.49 43.66 -13.49
CA ILE A 866 -5.70 42.93 -13.94
C ILE A 866 -6.82 43.06 -12.91
N GLU A 867 -6.45 42.95 -11.64
CA GLU A 867 -7.34 43.03 -10.48
C GLU A 867 -8.18 44.31 -10.44
N ASP A 868 -7.73 45.37 -11.11
CA ASP A 868 -8.36 46.69 -11.09
C ASP A 868 -8.95 47.11 -12.44
N ILE A 869 -8.92 46.27 -13.49
CA ILE A 869 -9.46 46.60 -14.82
C ILE A 869 -10.93 47.04 -14.71
N GLY A 870 -11.74 46.33 -13.93
CA GLY A 870 -13.16 46.63 -13.75
C GLY A 870 -13.43 48.01 -13.14
N SER A 871 -12.52 48.50 -12.30
CA SER A 871 -12.63 49.82 -11.65
C SER A 871 -12.41 50.98 -12.62
N THR A 872 -11.71 50.76 -13.74
CA THR A 872 -11.42 51.80 -14.73
C THR A 872 -12.63 52.22 -15.55
N GLY A 873 -13.63 51.33 -15.70
CA GLY A 873 -14.79 51.53 -16.56
C GLY A 873 -14.47 51.58 -18.08
N LEU A 874 -13.21 51.37 -18.48
CA LEU A 874 -12.75 51.54 -19.87
C LEU A 874 -13.11 50.36 -20.79
N ILE A 875 -13.26 49.16 -20.22
CA ILE A 875 -13.53 47.91 -20.94
C ILE A 875 -14.79 47.28 -20.33
N PRO A 876 -15.91 47.19 -21.06
CA PRO A 876 -17.09 46.46 -20.58
C PRO A 876 -16.86 44.94 -20.55
N LYS A 877 -17.48 44.22 -19.60
CA LYS A 877 -17.44 42.74 -19.60
C LYS A 877 -18.19 42.20 -20.82
N GLY A 878 -17.68 41.10 -21.40
CA GLY A 878 -18.20 40.51 -22.63
C GLY A 878 -18.02 41.34 -23.91
N SER A 879 -17.14 42.35 -23.92
CA SER A 879 -16.97 43.23 -25.08
C SER A 879 -15.75 42.94 -25.96
N VAL A 880 -14.84 42.03 -25.56
CA VAL A 880 -13.58 41.82 -26.28
C VAL A 880 -13.59 40.56 -27.14
N ASP A 881 -13.02 40.67 -28.34
CA ASP A 881 -12.88 39.59 -29.33
C ASP A 881 -11.74 38.64 -28.96
N ALA A 882 -10.64 39.19 -28.44
CA ALA A 882 -9.46 38.42 -28.12
C ALA A 882 -8.75 38.88 -26.84
N ILE A 883 -8.15 37.92 -26.14
CA ILE A 883 -7.18 38.17 -25.07
C ILE A 883 -5.85 37.54 -25.49
N VAL A 884 -4.75 38.28 -25.31
CA VAL A 884 -3.41 37.83 -25.65
C VAL A 884 -2.53 37.88 -24.40
N THR A 885 -1.96 36.73 -24.05
CA THR A 885 -1.01 36.56 -22.94
C THR A 885 0.25 35.88 -23.46
N VAL A 886 1.36 36.60 -23.45
CA VAL A 886 2.67 36.13 -23.96
C VAL A 886 3.73 36.33 -22.88
N LEU A 887 4.15 35.24 -22.26
CA LEU A 887 5.21 35.13 -21.25
C LEU A 887 5.07 36.15 -20.10
N CYS A 888 3.83 36.43 -19.68
CA CYS A 888 3.54 37.47 -18.69
C CYS A 888 2.80 36.95 -17.45
N LEU A 889 2.04 35.85 -17.53
CA LEU A 889 1.16 35.37 -16.45
C LEU A 889 1.93 34.95 -15.18
N CYS A 890 3.20 34.56 -15.30
CA CYS A 890 4.06 34.23 -14.16
C CYS A 890 4.33 35.42 -13.22
N SER A 891 4.23 36.63 -13.76
CA SER A 891 4.58 37.88 -13.07
C SER A 891 3.36 38.52 -12.41
N ILE A 892 2.18 37.90 -12.56
CA ILE A 892 0.90 38.40 -12.07
C ILE A 892 0.61 37.82 -10.67
N PRO A 893 0.18 38.65 -9.70
CA PRO A 893 -0.28 38.17 -8.40
C PRO A 893 -1.61 37.42 -8.53
N GLU A 894 -1.85 36.42 -7.68
CA GLU A 894 -3.10 35.63 -7.68
C GLU A 894 -3.57 35.15 -9.09
N PRO A 895 -2.72 34.45 -9.87
CA PRO A 895 -2.98 34.19 -11.29
C PRO A 895 -4.32 33.48 -11.56
N GLU A 896 -4.76 32.59 -10.67
CA GLU A 896 -6.07 31.90 -10.82
C GLU A 896 -7.26 32.86 -10.78
N LYS A 897 -7.22 33.86 -9.90
CA LYS A 897 -8.28 34.86 -9.75
C LYS A 897 -8.28 35.82 -10.93
N ASN A 898 -7.10 36.31 -11.31
CA ASN A 898 -6.93 37.25 -12.42
C ASN A 898 -7.23 36.62 -13.79
N ILE A 899 -6.94 35.33 -13.97
CA ILE A 899 -7.33 34.58 -15.18
C ILE A 899 -8.86 34.45 -15.29
N ARG A 900 -9.57 34.22 -14.18
CA ARG A 900 -11.04 34.21 -14.15
C ARG A 900 -11.62 35.60 -14.45
N GLU A 901 -11.05 36.66 -13.89
CA GLU A 901 -11.50 38.03 -14.17
C GLU A 901 -11.37 38.38 -15.66
N LEU A 902 -10.22 38.07 -16.28
CA LEU A 902 -10.01 38.27 -17.72
C LEU A 902 -11.02 37.51 -18.58
N TYR A 903 -11.36 36.27 -18.21
CA TYR A 903 -12.35 35.46 -18.93
C TYR A 903 -13.72 36.16 -19.05
N GLU A 904 -14.11 37.00 -18.09
CA GLU A 904 -15.39 37.71 -18.12
C GLU A 904 -15.46 38.81 -19.19
N TYR A 905 -14.32 39.32 -19.65
CA TYR A 905 -14.27 40.34 -20.71
C TYR A 905 -14.45 39.76 -22.12
N LEU A 906 -14.11 38.48 -22.33
CA LEU A 906 -14.31 37.79 -23.61
C LEU A 906 -15.80 37.67 -23.94
N LYS A 907 -16.17 38.01 -25.17
CA LYS A 907 -17.53 37.77 -25.69
C LYS A 907 -17.74 36.29 -26.07
N PRO A 908 -19.00 35.82 -26.23
CA PRO A 908 -19.27 34.51 -26.81
C PRO A 908 -18.59 34.35 -28.18
N GLY A 909 -17.88 33.23 -28.39
CA GLY A 909 -17.03 33.00 -29.56
C GLY A 909 -15.70 33.77 -29.60
N GLY A 910 -15.40 34.60 -28.57
CA GLY A 910 -14.11 35.26 -28.38
C GLY A 910 -13.01 34.26 -28.02
N ARG A 911 -11.75 34.63 -28.27
CA ARG A 911 -10.60 33.70 -28.16
C ARG A 911 -9.49 34.20 -27.24
N TRP A 912 -8.85 33.28 -26.53
CA TRP A 912 -7.67 33.58 -25.73
C TRP A 912 -6.44 32.91 -26.36
N PHE A 913 -5.46 33.71 -26.75
CA PHE A 913 -4.18 33.29 -27.34
C PHE A 913 -3.10 33.26 -26.27
N VAL A 914 -2.50 32.09 -26.05
CA VAL A 914 -1.63 31.83 -24.90
C VAL A 914 -0.26 31.31 -25.37
N TYR A 915 0.81 32.02 -25.00
CA TYR A 915 2.17 31.49 -25.00
C TYR A 915 2.84 31.84 -23.69
N GLU A 916 2.81 30.95 -22.70
CA GLU A 916 3.12 31.28 -21.31
C GLU A 916 4.08 30.29 -20.67
N HIS A 917 4.89 30.75 -19.71
CA HIS A 917 5.79 29.87 -18.96
C HIS A 917 5.35 29.72 -17.51
N VAL A 918 5.74 28.60 -16.89
CA VAL A 918 5.24 28.27 -15.55
C VAL A 918 6.04 28.95 -14.43
N LYS A 919 5.35 29.51 -13.41
CA LYS A 919 5.96 30.04 -12.17
C LYS A 919 6.10 28.92 -11.12
N CYS A 920 7.30 28.70 -10.59
CA CYS A 920 7.57 27.72 -9.52
C CYS A 920 7.53 28.37 -8.13
N TYR A 921 6.84 27.73 -7.16
CA TYR A 921 7.10 27.94 -5.73
C TYR A 921 7.94 26.79 -5.16
N ALA A 922 8.73 27.06 -4.12
CA ALA A 922 9.63 26.07 -3.50
C ALA A 922 8.92 24.79 -2.98
N SER A 923 7.60 24.86 -2.76
CA SER A 923 6.75 23.74 -2.34
C SER A 923 6.20 22.87 -3.48
N GLN A 924 6.46 23.21 -4.75
CA GLN A 924 5.72 22.67 -5.91
C GLN A 924 6.59 21.91 -6.92
N GLY A 925 7.49 21.05 -6.44
CA GLY A 925 8.24 20.12 -7.29
C GLY A 925 7.33 19.22 -8.15
N ASN A 926 7.77 18.90 -9.38
CA ASN A 926 7.16 18.06 -10.46
C ASN A 926 5.68 18.30 -10.86
N PHE A 927 4.92 19.05 -10.09
CA PHE A 927 3.52 19.44 -10.27
C PHE A 927 3.31 20.49 -11.38
N MET A 928 4.42 21.06 -11.84
CA MET A 928 4.53 22.20 -12.75
C MET A 928 3.93 22.00 -14.15
N ARG A 929 3.96 20.78 -14.71
CA ARG A 929 3.32 20.51 -16.02
C ARG A 929 1.81 20.56 -15.98
N TRP A 930 1.21 20.32 -14.80
CA TRP A 930 -0.24 20.24 -14.62
C TRP A 930 -0.84 21.56 -14.14
N TYR A 931 -0.13 22.29 -13.27
CA TYR A 931 -0.67 23.38 -12.46
C TYR A 931 -1.15 24.62 -13.26
N GLN A 932 -0.50 25.00 -14.37
CA GLN A 932 -0.95 26.14 -15.18
C GLN A 932 -2.03 25.82 -16.21
N SER A 933 -2.13 24.56 -16.64
CA SER A 933 -3.20 24.15 -17.57
C SER A 933 -4.56 24.18 -16.89
N LYS A 934 -4.63 23.93 -15.57
CA LYS A 934 -5.88 23.89 -14.82
C LYS A 934 -6.51 25.26 -14.63
N SER A 935 -5.74 26.32 -14.38
CA SER A 935 -6.30 27.66 -14.12
C SER A 935 -6.92 28.29 -15.37
N LEU A 936 -6.25 28.21 -16.52
CA LEU A 936 -6.81 28.63 -17.81
C LEU A 936 -8.00 27.78 -18.23
N ARG A 937 -7.92 26.44 -18.08
CA ARG A 937 -9.03 25.51 -18.38
C ARG A 937 -10.21 25.66 -17.41
N ALA A 938 -9.97 26.12 -16.19
CA ALA A 938 -10.99 26.36 -15.16
C ALA A 938 -11.40 27.85 -15.04
N ALA A 939 -10.95 28.71 -15.95
CA ALA A 939 -11.33 30.13 -15.97
C ALA A 939 -12.83 30.32 -16.23
N GLY A 940 -13.41 29.42 -17.02
CA GLY A 940 -14.83 29.34 -17.34
C GLY A 940 -15.10 28.21 -18.33
N PRO A 941 -16.34 28.02 -18.79
CA PRO A 941 -16.64 27.00 -19.81
C PRO A 941 -15.97 27.37 -21.13
N TRP A 942 -15.33 26.41 -21.78
CA TRP A 942 -14.67 26.58 -23.08
C TRP A 942 -15.34 25.68 -24.11
N LYS A 943 -15.59 26.21 -25.31
CA LYS A 943 -16.10 25.43 -26.45
C LYS A 943 -14.99 24.66 -27.13
N GLU A 944 -13.80 25.22 -27.18
CA GLU A 944 -12.62 24.58 -27.75
C GLU A 944 -11.39 24.92 -26.92
N ILE A 945 -10.56 23.90 -26.67
CA ILE A 945 -9.33 24.01 -25.87
C ILE A 945 -8.17 23.40 -26.66
N ASP A 946 -7.37 24.26 -27.29
CA ASP A 946 -6.16 23.86 -28.02
C ASP A 946 -4.94 24.41 -27.28
N LEU A 947 -4.65 23.86 -26.09
CA LEU A 947 -3.46 24.20 -25.30
C LEU A 947 -2.58 22.97 -25.11
N ALA A 948 -1.33 23.05 -25.57
CA ALA A 948 -0.30 22.03 -25.35
C ALA A 948 1.09 22.65 -25.15
N MET A 949 2.11 21.85 -24.84
CA MET A 949 3.49 22.35 -24.81
C MET A 949 4.04 22.47 -26.24
N PRO A 950 4.90 23.48 -26.53
CA PRO A 950 5.58 23.55 -27.82
C PRO A 950 6.34 22.27 -28.15
N THR A 951 6.11 21.69 -29.33
CA THR A 951 6.71 20.40 -29.74
C THR A 951 8.20 20.51 -30.08
N ASP A 952 8.66 21.71 -30.42
CA ASP A 952 10.04 22.06 -30.71
C ASP A 952 10.82 22.54 -29.47
N ALA A 953 10.18 22.56 -28.30
CA ALA A 953 10.86 22.87 -27.04
C ALA A 953 11.70 21.66 -26.59
N PRO A 954 13.02 21.82 -26.37
CA PRO A 954 13.84 20.74 -25.87
C PRO A 954 13.36 20.31 -24.48
N TRP A 955 13.46 19.01 -24.16
CA TRP A 955 12.96 18.47 -22.90
C TRP A 955 13.62 19.09 -21.65
N TRP A 956 14.81 19.68 -21.83
CA TRP A 956 15.61 20.37 -20.81
C TRP A 956 15.38 21.89 -20.73
N SER A 957 14.46 22.45 -21.54
CA SER A 957 14.12 23.88 -21.47
C SER A 957 13.74 24.27 -20.03
N THR A 958 14.36 25.32 -19.51
CA THR A 958 14.31 25.76 -18.11
C THR A 958 12.92 26.05 -17.59
N THR A 959 11.98 26.37 -18.48
CA THR A 959 10.57 26.53 -18.15
C THR A 959 9.69 25.74 -19.12
N PRO A 960 8.71 24.96 -18.63
CA PRO A 960 7.67 24.40 -19.48
C PRO A 960 6.78 25.55 -19.97
N HIS A 961 6.48 25.54 -21.27
CA HIS A 961 5.65 26.55 -21.91
C HIS A 961 4.28 25.96 -22.25
N SER A 962 3.20 26.73 -22.05
CA SER A 962 1.86 26.47 -22.60
C SER A 962 1.69 27.26 -23.88
N TYR A 963 1.21 26.63 -24.95
CA TYR A 963 1.10 27.23 -26.27
C TYR A 963 -0.20 26.81 -26.95
N GLY A 964 -1.00 27.80 -27.37
CA GLY A 964 -2.19 27.60 -28.20
C GLY A 964 -3.38 28.50 -27.84
N ILE A 965 -4.60 28.07 -28.19
CA ILE A 965 -5.79 28.93 -28.29
C ILE A 965 -7.00 28.31 -27.56
N LEU A 966 -7.73 29.13 -26.82
CA LEU A 966 -9.00 28.78 -26.16
C LEU A 966 -10.16 29.55 -26.80
N THR A 967 -11.30 28.92 -27.03
CA THR A 967 -12.50 29.57 -27.60
C THR A 967 -13.66 29.55 -26.61
N LYS A 968 -14.18 30.72 -26.26
CA LYS A 968 -15.34 30.88 -25.37
C LYS A 968 -16.63 30.41 -26.07
N PRO A 969 -17.52 29.67 -25.40
CA PRO A 969 -18.74 29.11 -25.99
C PRO A 969 -19.68 30.16 -26.59
#